data_AF-A0A970GWZ1-F1
#
_entry.id   AF-A0A970GWZ1-F1
#
_cell.length_a   1.000
_cell.length_b   1.000
_cell.length_c   1.000
_cell.angle_alpha   90.00
_cell.angle_beta   90.00
_cell.angle_gamma   90.00
#
_symmetry.space_group_name_H-M   'P 1'
#
loop_
_entity.id
_entity.type
_entity.pdbx_description
1 polymer ?
#
loop_
_entity_poly.entity_id
_entity_poly.type
_entity_poly.pdbx_seq_one_letter_code
_entity_poly.pdbx_strand_id
1 'polypeptide(L)'
;MHKTTKPLACTRGTGILPVFHGRNAHATRGFARAPTAITLFSAALLAAMLAYGDAGNTNAPSAAEMGTIPPAVYVLDYYAPPPDWVPARPISDYSLNTRVPDLCWLKYEGAYTLALRIRPISKEQIAKDIEVGLIHQKRAEQAAQFSPEVEKRNDNRQVGVWKLDIPGDDFIGFSFKMKARTGQQNPAVTVEAMGIGRIDTTRDEDAETACKDGFKAYKISFPARKGARLTGIRIQLPAAEAYDPEEEYLFFDLNLKRAAPKPRFTDLPQRQWIRQGAFEADRPVTTQDGIRDIVAFVNSKPEGVTSLDLPLKGYELREQTEKDSDGGFKVENIKETINGQTFDAVRITLEQGPRCYLKFPVSFDARKYNTMTFYSKIELPGGLNPRKLYGDTYPNLYGTDAGTLNSFFDTFSFGITSATKDHMDWNRVGVSQGLTAWHRQRDAEVPAGWQAVALDFLHSDMAGNKHTYLPEITHWCFYYNNKKIPEGARVVITIAAPRVSTGLMYAGGELDKYKNFLATKDKFLHKDFPDSSRYLEPPATNRLPAPLPLIRNHVPQGEIILPTRRSYAKAYEIIVNRALDYCHSFLQNKYGMTDRIPVLAKPSDKDNTKIFLGSEHFAAVDKEQCAADLKILDGKAGCAIRARGSSIYIYGGNFNYAREARGIANGIYTLLENNTDEIMVFLAAGRSPTPRNVFEFSKDGNLDLVWGDGYVNSPSLEYWSVTGPYTYMDRNFNFPDAWHLGTWEYGGLRHHTVNHWWGYGTEPNHPGAEPNETWGLGEDGKRMLPGCYTGHPCLINVLDKAKAAYLGKAFRTREDNPQVPKGQSYIYRQQDLFGLWVEDTHKVCVCEKCLAPIRLANGSLVTSDQPEFRSTQFFANACAMINAVNVHARRDMQIESIGYLWMSCIPLFEISRNYKIRFCPYIRKNYFAPIYAPCNDLFWRDYHRWSQLDVTMGIYEYFLGVGTRPWSDIYQYDLKEEMALGLKTATPESDRSALAQMENWTLARLFWNPDSDPKELRRYYLRRTFREAAPAMEKFYFTLHNFIYTHFAYNQPTEFEDEQQVGTLAFVTPSEKAGGRNPDLTVADELIGYMEEARQKVRNPMSAQMLDRLYADWTTYIEKARKNSEILKREIGRRKP
;
A
#
# COMPACT_ATOMS: atom_id res chain seq x y z
N MET A 1 19.42 -52.78 20.13
CA MET A 1 19.65 -52.45 18.71
C MET A 1 19.24 -51.00 18.48
N HIS A 2 20.07 -50.17 17.83
CA HIS A 2 19.68 -48.81 17.45
C HIS A 2 19.00 -48.79 16.08
N LYS A 3 18.03 -47.89 15.89
CA LYS A 3 17.87 -47.13 14.64
C LYS A 3 17.31 -45.75 14.96
N THR A 4 17.97 -44.72 14.45
CA THR A 4 17.73 -43.31 14.80
C THR A 4 16.59 -42.71 13.98
N THR A 5 15.66 -42.03 14.65
CA THR A 5 14.74 -41.09 14.01
C THR A 5 15.47 -39.78 13.72
N LYS A 6 15.49 -39.36 12.45
CA LYS A 6 15.96 -38.02 12.07
C LYS A 6 14.85 -36.98 12.32
N PRO A 7 15.13 -35.80 12.89
CA PRO A 7 14.18 -34.70 12.86
C PRO A 7 14.06 -34.16 11.42
N LEU A 8 12.84 -33.93 10.94
CA LEU A 8 12.61 -33.22 9.68
C LEU A 8 12.90 -31.73 9.86
N ALA A 9 13.94 -31.22 9.21
CA ALA A 9 14.20 -29.79 9.12
C ALA A 9 13.11 -29.13 8.27
N CYS A 10 12.25 -28.32 8.90
CA CYS A 10 11.12 -27.69 8.24
C CYS A 10 11.54 -26.41 7.48
N THR A 11 12.15 -26.58 6.31
CA THR A 11 12.58 -25.50 5.41
C THR A 11 11.39 -24.82 4.71
N ARG A 12 10.58 -24.07 5.48
CA ARG A 12 9.51 -23.20 4.97
C ARG A 12 9.94 -21.73 4.94
N GLY A 13 10.78 -21.41 3.94
CA GLY A 13 10.98 -20.04 3.50
C GLY A 13 9.66 -19.45 2.97
N THR A 14 9.51 -18.13 3.05
CA THR A 14 8.39 -17.38 2.45
C THR A 14 8.62 -17.24 0.95
N GLY A 15 8.51 -18.36 0.23
CA GLY A 15 8.55 -18.37 -1.23
C GLY A 15 7.26 -17.81 -1.79
N ILE A 16 7.27 -16.53 -2.17
CA ILE A 16 6.30 -15.98 -3.12
C ILE A 16 6.59 -16.70 -4.44
N LEU A 17 5.82 -17.75 -4.72
CA LEU A 17 5.83 -18.49 -5.97
C LEU A 17 4.57 -18.11 -6.75
N PRO A 18 4.62 -17.06 -7.61
CA PRO A 18 3.53 -16.80 -8.52
C PRO A 18 3.32 -18.03 -9.42
N VAL A 19 2.07 -18.29 -9.82
CA VAL A 19 1.63 -19.60 -10.36
C VAL A 19 2.08 -19.78 -11.82
N PHE A 20 3.38 -20.02 -12.01
CA PHE A 20 4.06 -20.12 -13.31
C PHE A 20 4.71 -21.50 -13.56
N HIS A 21 4.11 -22.58 -13.07
CA HIS A 21 4.48 -23.95 -13.44
C HIS A 21 3.26 -24.72 -13.96
N GLY A 22 3.02 -24.62 -15.27
CA GLY A 22 2.04 -25.47 -15.95
C GLY A 22 2.53 -26.92 -16.05
N ARG A 23 1.78 -27.86 -15.47
CA ARG A 23 1.97 -29.30 -15.72
C ARG A 23 0.71 -30.14 -15.40
N ASN A 24 0.36 -30.98 -16.36
CA ASN A 24 -0.40 -32.23 -16.23
C ASN A 24 -1.82 -32.16 -15.63
N ALA A 25 -2.81 -31.93 -16.50
CA ALA A 25 -4.13 -32.56 -16.34
C ALA A 25 -4.10 -33.98 -16.95
N HIS A 26 -4.78 -34.96 -16.34
CA HIS A 26 -4.96 -36.29 -16.92
C HIS A 26 -6.29 -36.94 -16.49
N ALA A 27 -7.11 -37.31 -17.50
CA ALA A 27 -8.25 -38.22 -17.44
C ALA A 27 -9.47 -37.77 -16.58
N THR A 28 -10.70 -38.26 -16.81
CA THR A 28 -11.21 -39.32 -17.71
C THR A 28 -12.32 -38.81 -18.68
N ARG A 29 -12.71 -39.67 -19.64
CA ARG A 29 -13.78 -39.44 -20.64
C ARG A 29 -15.14 -40.00 -20.18
N GLY A 30 -16.26 -39.47 -20.67
CA GLY A 30 -17.60 -40.06 -20.49
C GLY A 30 -18.67 -39.54 -21.48
N PHE A 31 -19.19 -40.43 -22.32
CA PHE A 31 -20.31 -40.21 -23.27
C PHE A 31 -21.68 -40.16 -22.55
N ALA A 32 -22.83 -39.76 -23.12
CA ALA A 32 -23.22 -38.87 -24.24
C ALA A 32 -24.78 -38.84 -24.36
N ARG A 33 -25.31 -38.04 -25.32
CA ARG A 33 -26.69 -37.99 -25.89
C ARG A 33 -27.64 -36.86 -25.40
N ALA A 34 -28.30 -36.25 -26.39
CA ALA A 34 -29.47 -35.35 -26.35
C ALA A 34 -30.68 -36.10 -27.03
N PRO A 35 -31.81 -35.51 -27.47
CA PRO A 35 -32.35 -34.12 -27.41
C PRO A 35 -33.74 -34.08 -26.70
N THR A 36 -34.81 -33.28 -26.95
CA THR A 36 -35.24 -32.36 -28.04
C THR A 36 -36.39 -31.42 -27.60
N ALA A 37 -36.52 -30.25 -28.24
CA ALA A 37 -37.73 -29.41 -28.36
C ALA A 37 -38.29 -28.79 -27.03
N ILE A 38 -39.25 -27.83 -26.99
CA ILE A 38 -40.25 -27.30 -27.95
C ILE A 38 -40.20 -25.75 -28.07
N THR A 39 -40.86 -25.22 -29.11
CA THR A 39 -40.81 -23.84 -29.68
C THR A 39 -41.93 -22.87 -29.19
N LEU A 40 -41.81 -21.59 -29.61
CA LEU A 40 -42.85 -20.52 -29.66
C LEU A 40 -43.22 -19.83 -28.31
N PHE A 41 -43.76 -18.60 -28.24
CA PHE A 41 -44.49 -17.76 -29.24
C PHE A 41 -44.22 -16.23 -29.09
N SER A 42 -44.47 -15.45 -30.16
CA SER A 42 -44.73 -13.97 -30.27
C SER A 42 -43.97 -12.96 -29.38
N ALA A 43 -43.31 -11.91 -29.87
CA ALA A 43 -43.56 -10.99 -31.01
C ALA A 43 -44.78 -10.06 -30.87
N ALA A 44 -44.74 -9.10 -29.93
CA ALA A 44 -45.72 -8.02 -29.79
C ALA A 44 -45.19 -6.78 -29.02
N LEU A 45 -44.14 -6.11 -29.51
CA LEU A 45 -43.64 -4.85 -28.89
C LEU A 45 -42.91 -3.87 -29.85
N LEU A 46 -43.04 -4.06 -31.16
CA LEU A 46 -42.26 -3.33 -32.18
C LEU A 46 -43.07 -2.16 -32.79
N ALA A 47 -43.60 -1.28 -31.93
CA ALA A 47 -44.46 -0.16 -32.33
C ALA A 47 -44.34 1.13 -31.46
N ALA A 48 -43.50 1.13 -30.42
CA ALA A 48 -43.49 2.21 -29.40
C ALA A 48 -42.18 3.01 -29.31
N MET A 49 -41.20 2.80 -30.19
CA MET A 49 -39.86 3.43 -30.14
C MET A 49 -39.64 4.55 -31.17
N LEU A 50 -40.71 5.19 -31.67
CA LEU A 50 -40.63 6.26 -32.69
C LEU A 50 -41.25 7.60 -32.25
N ALA A 51 -41.34 7.85 -30.93
CA ALA A 51 -42.00 9.03 -30.38
C ALA A 51 -41.35 9.58 -29.09
N TYR A 52 -40.03 9.79 -29.11
CA TYR A 52 -39.34 10.71 -28.19
C TYR A 52 -38.13 11.35 -28.89
N GLY A 53 -38.32 12.58 -29.37
CA GLY A 53 -37.26 13.48 -29.84
C GLY A 53 -37.12 14.68 -28.90
N ASP A 54 -36.00 15.39 -29.01
CA ASP A 54 -35.65 16.64 -28.30
C ASP A 54 -35.80 16.63 -26.77
N ALA A 55 -34.78 16.09 -26.10
CA ALA A 55 -34.31 16.61 -24.81
C ALA A 55 -33.03 17.42 -25.05
N GLY A 56 -33.06 18.72 -24.75
CA GLY A 56 -32.06 19.67 -25.24
C GLY A 56 -30.71 19.63 -24.54
N ASN A 57 -29.66 19.39 -25.34
CA ASN A 57 -28.32 19.98 -25.23
C ASN A 57 -27.73 20.15 -23.81
N THR A 58 -27.47 19.04 -23.11
CA THR A 58 -26.45 19.03 -22.05
C THR A 58 -25.07 19.09 -22.70
N ASN A 59 -24.33 20.19 -22.50
CA ASN A 59 -22.94 20.30 -22.95
C ASN A 59 -22.10 19.19 -22.30
N ALA A 60 -21.72 18.18 -23.08
CA ALA A 60 -20.75 17.20 -22.64
C ALA A 60 -19.40 17.91 -22.39
N PRO A 61 -18.72 17.64 -21.26
CA PRO A 61 -17.42 18.24 -20.97
C PRO A 61 -16.38 17.89 -22.04
N SER A 62 -15.38 18.75 -22.20
CA SER A 62 -14.36 18.56 -23.24
C SER A 62 -13.44 17.39 -22.90
N ALA A 63 -12.92 16.70 -23.92
CA ALA A 63 -12.11 15.49 -23.82
C ALA A 63 -10.99 15.50 -22.74
N ALA A 64 -10.40 16.66 -22.46
CA ALA A 64 -9.40 16.82 -21.40
C ALA A 64 -9.89 16.28 -20.03
N GLU A 65 -11.19 16.40 -19.75
CA GLU A 65 -11.82 15.98 -18.50
C GLU A 65 -11.94 14.46 -18.30
N MET A 66 -11.52 13.62 -19.27
CA MET A 66 -11.62 12.15 -19.17
C MET A 66 -10.31 11.41 -18.84
N GLY A 67 -9.21 12.13 -18.60
CA GLY A 67 -7.90 11.55 -18.28
C GLY A 67 -7.88 10.76 -16.95
N THR A 68 -7.85 9.42 -17.05
CA THR A 68 -7.70 8.46 -15.91
C THR A 68 -8.73 8.62 -14.78
N ILE A 69 -9.97 8.24 -15.09
CA ILE A 69 -11.19 8.24 -14.24
C ILE A 69 -11.77 9.66 -14.07
N PRO A 70 -13.07 9.89 -14.36
CA PRO A 70 -13.61 11.25 -14.49
C PRO A 70 -13.63 12.05 -13.17
N PRO A 71 -13.38 13.37 -13.21
CA PRO A 71 -13.61 14.29 -12.10
C PRO A 71 -14.99 14.13 -11.45
N ALA A 72 -16.04 13.96 -12.26
CA ALA A 72 -17.42 13.89 -11.81
C ALA A 72 -17.72 12.74 -10.81
N VAL A 73 -16.91 11.68 -10.75
CA VAL A 73 -17.15 10.54 -9.85
C VAL A 73 -16.61 10.81 -8.43
N TYR A 74 -15.68 11.74 -8.27
CA TYR A 74 -15.14 12.18 -6.97
C TYR A 74 -15.55 13.63 -6.61
N VAL A 75 -16.07 14.40 -7.56
CA VAL A 75 -16.80 15.66 -7.31
C VAL A 75 -18.20 15.31 -6.82
N LEU A 76 -18.24 14.84 -5.57
CA LEU A 76 -19.49 14.68 -4.86
C LEU A 76 -19.89 16.07 -4.34
N ASP A 77 -20.88 16.71 -4.97
CA ASP A 77 -21.53 17.95 -4.49
C ASP A 77 -22.40 17.70 -3.23
N TYR A 78 -22.03 16.67 -2.46
CA TYR A 78 -22.77 16.11 -1.35
C TYR A 78 -21.80 15.40 -0.41
N TYR A 79 -22.27 15.13 0.80
CA TYR A 79 -21.54 14.43 1.85
C TYR A 79 -22.49 13.47 2.56
N ALA A 80 -22.19 12.18 2.58
CA ALA A 80 -22.90 11.24 3.44
C ALA A 80 -22.28 11.24 4.86
N PRO A 81 -23.05 10.93 5.91
CA PRO A 81 -22.48 10.71 7.24
C PRO A 81 -21.48 9.54 7.23
N PRO A 82 -20.25 9.70 7.75
CA PRO A 82 -19.34 8.59 7.97
C PRO A 82 -20.02 7.45 8.74
N PRO A 83 -19.74 6.18 8.42
CA PRO A 83 -20.40 5.02 9.01
C PRO A 83 -20.04 4.74 10.49
N ASP A 84 -19.67 5.76 11.26
CA ASP A 84 -19.31 5.72 12.69
C ASP A 84 -20.55 5.89 13.61
N TRP A 85 -21.66 5.25 13.28
CA TRP A 85 -22.92 5.42 13.99
C TRP A 85 -22.87 4.69 15.34
N VAL A 86 -22.98 5.41 16.45
CA VAL A 86 -23.03 4.82 17.80
C VAL A 86 -24.13 5.46 18.67
N PRO A 87 -24.69 4.73 19.66
CA PRO A 87 -25.63 5.29 20.62
C PRO A 87 -25.02 6.44 21.42
N ALA A 88 -25.83 7.36 21.94
CA ALA A 88 -25.35 8.45 22.79
C ALA A 88 -24.81 7.92 24.14
N ARG A 89 -25.49 6.93 24.75
CA ARG A 89 -25.07 6.18 25.95
C ARG A 89 -23.69 5.54 25.76
N PRO A 90 -22.72 5.63 26.71
CA PRO A 90 -21.53 4.79 26.66
C PRO A 90 -21.88 3.31 26.88
N ILE A 91 -21.00 2.39 26.48
CA ILE A 91 -21.28 0.94 26.49
C ILE A 91 -21.51 0.41 27.92
N SER A 92 -20.86 1.00 28.92
CA SER A 92 -21.06 0.74 30.36
C SER A 92 -22.46 1.06 30.90
N ASP A 93 -23.27 1.71 30.07
CA ASP A 93 -24.50 2.45 30.39
C ASP A 93 -25.68 2.02 29.51
N TYR A 94 -25.49 0.95 28.72
CA TYR A 94 -26.52 0.26 27.95
C TYR A 94 -27.50 -0.53 28.84
N SER A 95 -28.74 -0.67 28.36
CA SER A 95 -29.81 -1.53 28.89
C SER A 95 -30.77 -1.90 27.74
N LEU A 96 -31.79 -2.73 27.99
CA LEU A 96 -32.85 -3.01 27.00
C LEU A 96 -33.63 -1.77 26.49
N ASN A 97 -33.47 -0.59 27.11
CA ASN A 97 -33.98 0.68 26.58
C ASN A 97 -33.10 1.28 25.45
N THR A 98 -31.86 0.79 25.28
CA THR A 98 -30.87 1.37 24.37
C THR A 98 -31.13 0.93 22.94
N ARG A 99 -31.20 1.89 22.02
CA ARG A 99 -31.26 1.63 20.57
C ARG A 99 -29.83 1.59 20.01
N VAL A 100 -29.52 0.53 19.27
CA VAL A 100 -28.21 0.26 18.66
C VAL A 100 -28.30 0.30 17.14
N PRO A 101 -27.32 0.94 16.46
CA PRO A 101 -27.21 0.90 15.01
C PRO A 101 -26.48 -0.35 14.51
N ASP A 102 -26.83 -0.77 13.30
CA ASP A 102 -26.26 -1.89 12.55
C ASP A 102 -26.24 -1.51 11.06
N LEU A 103 -25.14 -1.79 10.37
CA LEU A 103 -25.00 -1.48 8.94
C LEU A 103 -25.18 -2.77 8.13
N CYS A 104 -26.04 -2.73 7.11
CA CYS A 104 -26.43 -3.89 6.32
C CYS A 104 -26.63 -3.55 4.83
N TRP A 105 -26.59 -4.58 3.98
CA TRP A 105 -26.94 -4.45 2.56
C TRP A 105 -28.45 -4.52 2.37
N LEU A 106 -29.06 -3.40 1.98
CA LEU A 106 -30.46 -3.32 1.55
C LEU A 106 -30.52 -3.41 0.01
N LYS A 107 -31.30 -4.36 -0.54
CA LYS A 107 -31.64 -4.34 -1.97
C LYS A 107 -32.81 -3.39 -2.19
N TYR A 108 -32.65 -2.35 -3.00
CA TYR A 108 -33.68 -1.36 -3.34
C TYR A 108 -33.60 -1.06 -4.84
N GLU A 109 -34.74 -1.14 -5.54
CA GLU A 109 -34.85 -0.90 -6.98
C GLU A 109 -33.83 -1.67 -7.85
N GLY A 110 -33.47 -2.88 -7.42
CA GLY A 110 -32.52 -3.77 -8.11
C GLY A 110 -31.06 -3.61 -7.69
N ALA A 111 -30.69 -2.45 -7.15
CA ALA A 111 -29.35 -2.15 -6.62
C ALA A 111 -29.22 -2.52 -5.12
N TYR A 112 -27.99 -2.57 -4.61
CA TYR A 112 -27.68 -2.68 -3.18
C TYR A 112 -27.18 -1.36 -2.62
N THR A 113 -27.79 -0.84 -1.55
CA THR A 113 -27.25 0.27 -0.76
C THR A 113 -26.73 -0.25 0.57
N LEU A 114 -25.68 0.38 1.11
CA LEU A 114 -25.40 0.28 2.53
C LEU A 114 -26.49 1.07 3.26
N ALA A 115 -27.17 0.44 4.21
CA ALA A 115 -28.27 1.04 4.96
C ALA A 115 -27.97 1.02 6.46
N LEU A 116 -28.44 2.06 7.15
CA LEU A 116 -28.41 2.18 8.60
C LEU A 116 -29.70 1.62 9.18
N ARG A 117 -29.59 0.46 9.83
CA ARG A 117 -30.64 -0.08 10.69
C ARG A 117 -30.44 0.39 12.12
N ILE A 118 -31.51 0.76 12.80
CA ILE A 118 -31.52 1.02 14.25
C ILE A 118 -32.63 0.18 14.89
N ARG A 119 -32.31 -0.49 15.98
CA ARG A 119 -33.19 -1.42 16.71
C ARG A 119 -32.82 -1.49 18.20
N PRO A 120 -33.69 -1.94 19.12
CA PRO A 120 -33.30 -2.19 20.50
C PRO A 120 -32.13 -3.18 20.61
N ILE A 121 -31.29 -3.00 21.63
CA ILE A 121 -30.20 -3.95 21.94
C ILE A 121 -30.78 -5.28 22.45
N SER A 122 -30.29 -6.40 21.91
CA SER A 122 -30.85 -7.71 22.24
C SER A 122 -30.47 -8.17 23.65
N LYS A 123 -31.30 -9.04 24.23
CA LYS A 123 -31.07 -9.63 25.57
C LYS A 123 -29.78 -10.43 25.63
N GLU A 124 -29.44 -11.11 24.54
CA GLU A 124 -28.24 -11.92 24.36
C GLU A 124 -26.99 -11.03 24.34
N GLN A 125 -27.06 -9.87 23.69
CA GLN A 125 -25.95 -8.90 23.68
C GLN A 125 -25.77 -8.23 25.04
N ILE A 126 -26.84 -7.82 25.73
CA ILE A 126 -26.73 -7.31 27.12
C ILE A 126 -26.13 -8.37 28.05
N ALA A 127 -26.56 -9.63 27.94
CA ALA A 127 -25.96 -10.73 28.71
C ALA A 127 -24.47 -10.90 28.39
N LYS A 128 -24.05 -10.75 27.12
CA LYS A 128 -22.64 -10.81 26.72
C LYS A 128 -21.82 -9.63 27.23
N ASP A 129 -22.38 -8.42 27.19
CA ASP A 129 -21.75 -7.20 27.69
C ASP A 129 -21.52 -7.26 29.22
N ILE A 130 -22.43 -7.92 29.96
CA ILE A 130 -22.26 -8.24 31.39
C ILE A 130 -21.19 -9.33 31.59
N GLU A 131 -21.19 -10.38 30.76
CA GLU A 131 -20.22 -11.50 30.84
C GLU A 131 -18.77 -11.04 30.62
N VAL A 132 -18.52 -10.19 29.63
CA VAL A 132 -17.16 -9.68 29.34
C VAL A 132 -16.74 -8.48 30.20
N GLY A 133 -17.64 -7.99 31.06
CA GLY A 133 -17.37 -6.89 31.99
C GLY A 133 -17.46 -5.47 31.39
N LEU A 134 -18.08 -5.31 30.22
CA LEU A 134 -18.44 -3.99 29.67
C LEU A 134 -19.49 -3.30 30.54
N ILE A 135 -20.56 -4.03 30.87
CA ILE A 135 -21.58 -3.59 31.82
C ILE A 135 -21.18 -4.09 33.20
N HIS A 136 -20.84 -3.15 34.09
CA HIS A 136 -20.37 -3.48 35.43
C HIS A 136 -21.45 -4.19 36.26
N GLN A 137 -21.12 -5.33 36.89
CA GLN A 137 -22.01 -6.21 37.66
C GLN A 137 -23.09 -5.52 38.52
N LYS A 138 -22.75 -4.43 39.22
CA LYS A 138 -23.71 -3.58 40.00
C LYS A 138 -24.88 -2.98 39.18
N ARG A 139 -24.86 -3.07 37.85
CA ARG A 139 -25.92 -2.63 36.93
C ARG A 139 -26.55 -3.78 36.13
N ALA A 140 -26.06 -5.02 36.27
CA ALA A 140 -26.45 -6.14 35.42
C ALA A 140 -27.97 -6.38 35.38
N GLU A 141 -28.61 -6.41 36.54
CA GLU A 141 -30.07 -6.57 36.68
C GLU A 141 -30.84 -5.41 36.02
N GLN A 142 -30.41 -4.16 36.23
CA GLN A 142 -31.02 -2.97 35.64
C GLN A 142 -30.80 -2.88 34.12
N ALA A 143 -29.69 -3.43 33.62
CA ALA A 143 -29.40 -3.47 32.18
C ALA A 143 -30.24 -4.55 31.47
N ALA A 144 -30.45 -5.70 32.11
CA ALA A 144 -31.21 -6.83 31.59
C ALA A 144 -32.74 -6.66 31.62
N GLN A 145 -33.24 -5.50 32.07
CA GLN A 145 -34.66 -5.16 32.13
C GLN A 145 -34.94 -3.88 31.34
N PHE A 146 -36.18 -3.73 30.85
CA PHE A 146 -36.69 -2.51 30.23
C PHE A 146 -37.47 -1.71 31.28
N SER A 147 -37.16 -0.42 31.45
CA SER A 147 -37.88 0.47 32.37
C SER A 147 -38.48 1.67 31.61
N PRO A 148 -39.80 1.94 31.75
CA PRO A 148 -40.42 3.16 31.22
C PRO A 148 -39.86 4.47 31.82
N GLU A 149 -39.19 4.42 32.98
CA GLU A 149 -38.52 5.54 33.64
C GLU A 149 -37.17 5.84 32.99
N VAL A 150 -36.45 4.78 32.60
CA VAL A 150 -35.20 4.86 31.83
C VAL A 150 -35.48 5.27 30.39
N GLU A 151 -36.56 4.77 29.78
CA GLU A 151 -37.01 5.09 28.42
C GLU A 151 -37.24 6.59 28.17
N LYS A 152 -37.76 7.30 29.18
CA LYS A 152 -38.01 8.76 29.12
C LYS A 152 -36.75 9.57 28.83
N ARG A 153 -35.55 9.03 29.11
CA ARG A 153 -34.28 9.69 28.79
C ARG A 153 -33.98 9.59 27.30
N ASN A 154 -33.79 10.74 26.66
CA ASN A 154 -33.57 10.84 25.22
C ASN A 154 -32.26 10.16 24.76
N ASP A 155 -31.23 10.09 25.61
CA ASP A 155 -29.92 9.50 25.27
C ASP A 155 -29.98 7.99 25.00
N ASN A 156 -30.90 7.25 25.63
CA ASN A 156 -31.18 5.83 25.31
C ASN A 156 -31.74 5.63 23.89
N ARG A 157 -32.37 6.68 23.34
CA ARG A 157 -33.06 6.69 22.04
C ARG A 157 -32.35 7.57 21.00
N GLN A 158 -31.10 7.94 21.27
CA GLN A 158 -30.25 8.71 20.37
C GLN A 158 -29.13 7.86 19.80
N VAL A 159 -29.03 7.86 18.48
CA VAL A 159 -27.97 7.25 17.69
C VAL A 159 -27.37 8.34 16.81
N GLY A 160 -26.05 8.37 16.64
CA GLY A 160 -25.44 9.42 15.85
C GLY A 160 -23.99 9.19 15.45
N VAL A 161 -23.55 10.01 14.51
CA VAL A 161 -22.14 10.24 14.18
C VAL A 161 -21.69 11.47 14.98
N TRP A 162 -20.83 11.26 15.97
CA TRP A 162 -20.45 12.30 16.93
C TRP A 162 -19.06 12.87 16.63
N LYS A 163 -18.76 14.06 17.15
CA LYS A 163 -17.46 14.75 16.96
C LYS A 163 -17.12 14.93 15.47
N LEU A 164 -18.07 15.39 14.67
CA LEU A 164 -17.74 16.00 13.38
C LEU A 164 -17.20 17.42 13.63
N ASP A 165 -16.46 17.98 12.68
CA ASP A 165 -15.98 19.37 12.77
C ASP A 165 -15.91 20.04 11.38
N ILE A 166 -17.07 20.09 10.71
CA ILE A 166 -17.17 20.50 9.29
C ILE A 166 -17.79 21.91 9.21
N PRO A 167 -17.25 22.83 8.37
CA PRO A 167 -17.87 24.14 8.12
C PRO A 167 -19.34 24.03 7.70
N GLY A 168 -20.19 24.87 8.29
CA GLY A 168 -21.64 24.80 8.14
C GLY A 168 -22.22 25.71 7.04
N ASP A 169 -21.40 26.62 6.54
CA ASP A 169 -21.72 27.56 5.46
C ASP A 169 -21.92 26.85 4.11
N ASP A 170 -21.27 25.70 3.92
CA ASP A 170 -21.24 24.94 2.67
C ASP A 170 -22.55 24.18 2.35
N PHE A 171 -23.44 23.96 3.34
CA PHE A 171 -24.56 23.03 3.18
C PHE A 171 -25.82 23.69 2.60
N ILE A 172 -26.30 23.15 1.46
CA ILE A 172 -27.56 23.54 0.82
C ILE A 172 -28.77 22.85 1.48
N GLY A 173 -28.61 21.61 1.96
CA GLY A 173 -29.74 20.86 2.49
C GLY A 173 -29.39 19.45 2.94
N PHE A 174 -30.39 18.75 3.44
CA PHE A 174 -30.29 17.42 4.03
C PHE A 174 -31.47 16.55 3.57
N SER A 175 -31.22 15.29 3.26
CA SER A 175 -32.26 14.32 2.90
C SER A 175 -31.93 12.90 3.35
N PHE A 176 -32.97 12.07 3.46
CA PHE A 176 -32.87 10.62 3.62
C PHE A 176 -34.16 9.92 3.20
N LYS A 177 -34.10 8.60 3.00
CA LYS A 177 -35.27 7.72 2.94
C LYS A 177 -35.34 6.89 4.20
N MET A 178 -36.52 6.81 4.83
CA MET A 178 -36.77 6.01 6.03
C MET A 178 -37.96 5.08 5.85
N LYS A 179 -37.83 3.87 6.42
CA LYS A 179 -38.94 2.96 6.73
C LYS A 179 -38.86 2.59 8.20
N ALA A 180 -40.00 2.40 8.84
CA ALA A 180 -40.09 1.95 10.22
C ALA A 180 -41.04 0.75 10.33
N ARG A 181 -40.69 -0.22 11.18
CA ARG A 181 -41.51 -1.34 11.60
C ARG A 181 -41.57 -1.29 13.12
N THR A 182 -42.69 -0.83 13.66
CA THR A 182 -42.91 -0.62 15.10
C THR A 182 -44.40 -0.83 15.41
N GLY A 183 -44.76 -0.95 16.69
CA GLY A 183 -46.17 -0.91 17.12
C GLY A 183 -46.83 0.48 17.00
N GLN A 184 -46.09 1.54 16.63
CA GLN A 184 -46.59 2.92 16.55
C GLN A 184 -46.97 3.31 15.13
N GLN A 185 -48.15 3.92 14.99
CA GLN A 185 -48.58 4.51 13.72
C GLN A 185 -47.87 5.86 13.50
N ASN A 186 -47.15 6.00 12.39
CA ASN A 186 -46.37 7.20 12.02
C ASN A 186 -45.38 7.64 13.13
N PRO A 187 -44.35 6.83 13.47
CA PRO A 187 -43.42 7.15 14.55
C PRO A 187 -42.69 8.47 14.33
N ALA A 188 -42.72 9.33 15.35
CA ALA A 188 -42.11 10.66 15.31
C ALA A 188 -40.59 10.58 15.51
N VAL A 189 -39.84 10.61 14.41
CA VAL A 189 -38.38 10.62 14.38
C VAL A 189 -37.89 12.03 14.07
N THR A 190 -36.88 12.50 14.80
CA THR A 190 -36.15 13.72 14.45
C THR A 190 -34.74 13.34 13.99
N VAL A 191 -34.29 13.87 12.85
CA VAL A 191 -32.90 13.72 12.39
C VAL A 191 -32.26 15.09 12.26
N GLU A 192 -31.15 15.30 12.97
CA GLU A 192 -30.53 16.61 13.20
C GLU A 192 -29.07 16.62 12.75
N ALA A 193 -28.75 17.53 11.82
CA ALA A 193 -27.39 17.95 11.51
C ALA A 193 -27.00 19.01 12.55
N MET A 194 -26.31 18.59 13.62
CA MET A 194 -26.09 19.40 14.83
C MET A 194 -25.30 20.67 14.51
N GLY A 195 -25.89 21.82 14.81
CA GLY A 195 -25.35 23.15 14.48
C GLY A 195 -25.85 23.73 13.15
N ILE A 196 -26.50 22.92 12.30
CA ILE A 196 -27.03 23.32 10.99
C ILE A 196 -28.57 23.40 11.03
N GLY A 197 -29.24 22.27 11.28
CA GLY A 197 -30.70 22.15 11.22
C GLY A 197 -31.20 20.72 11.41
N ARG A 198 -32.52 20.51 11.29
CA ARG A 198 -33.17 19.20 11.54
C ARG A 198 -34.37 18.96 10.62
N ILE A 199 -34.70 17.69 10.46
CA ILE A 199 -35.94 17.14 9.88
C ILE A 199 -36.75 16.47 11.00
N ASP A 200 -38.07 16.63 10.94
CA ASP A 200 -39.09 15.95 11.75
C ASP A 200 -39.98 15.11 10.82
N THR A 201 -39.96 13.78 10.95
CA THR A 201 -40.68 12.87 10.05
C THR A 201 -42.21 12.95 10.16
N THR A 202 -42.75 13.75 11.08
CA THR A 202 -44.20 14.03 11.15
C THR A 202 -44.64 15.22 10.31
N ARG A 203 -43.69 16.03 9.79
CA ARG A 203 -43.97 17.33 9.14
C ARG A 203 -43.17 17.59 7.86
N ASP A 204 -41.96 17.04 7.74
CA ASP A 204 -40.99 17.38 6.70
C ASP A 204 -40.83 16.26 5.65
N GLU A 205 -41.94 15.58 5.29
CA GLU A 205 -42.00 14.51 4.29
C GLU A 205 -41.94 15.06 2.85
N ASP A 206 -41.03 14.51 2.04
CA ASP A 206 -40.89 14.83 0.62
C ASP A 206 -41.84 13.94 -0.21
N ALA A 207 -43.04 14.47 -0.48
CA ALA A 207 -44.06 13.81 -1.27
C ALA A 207 -43.79 13.81 -2.80
N GLU A 208 -42.80 14.57 -3.27
CA GLU A 208 -42.39 14.57 -4.69
C GLU A 208 -41.43 13.40 -4.98
N THR A 209 -40.56 13.06 -4.04
CA THR A 209 -39.61 11.94 -4.16
C THR A 209 -40.32 10.59 -3.98
N ALA A 210 -40.78 10.02 -5.10
CA ALA A 210 -41.40 8.70 -5.15
C ALA A 210 -40.56 7.60 -4.48
N CYS A 211 -41.19 6.78 -3.64
CA CYS A 211 -40.56 5.69 -2.90
C CYS A 211 -41.35 4.37 -3.04
N LYS A 212 -40.63 3.25 -3.04
CA LYS A 212 -41.17 1.87 -3.03
C LYS A 212 -41.02 1.20 -1.67
N ASP A 213 -41.59 -0.01 -1.54
CA ASP A 213 -41.42 -0.94 -0.43
C ASP A 213 -41.80 -0.42 0.97
N GLY A 214 -42.62 0.64 1.04
CA GLY A 214 -43.04 1.29 2.29
C GLY A 214 -42.00 2.25 2.88
N PHE A 215 -41.01 2.68 2.10
CA PHE A 215 -40.17 3.82 2.45
C PHE A 215 -40.88 5.15 2.16
N LYS A 216 -40.51 6.18 2.92
CA LYS A 216 -40.85 7.60 2.68
C LYS A 216 -39.56 8.41 2.53
N ALA A 217 -39.60 9.46 1.72
CA ALA A 217 -38.50 10.41 1.58
C ALA A 217 -38.70 11.61 2.50
N TYR A 218 -37.60 12.19 2.98
CA TYR A 218 -37.58 13.38 3.81
C TYR A 218 -36.45 14.28 3.34
N LYS A 219 -36.71 15.59 3.25
CA LYS A 219 -35.79 16.54 2.62
C LYS A 219 -36.05 17.96 3.12
N ILE A 220 -35.00 18.66 3.50
CA ILE A 220 -35.05 20.08 3.87
C ILE A 220 -33.88 20.83 3.22
N SER A 221 -34.10 22.07 2.83
CA SER A 221 -33.03 22.98 2.41
C SER A 221 -32.68 23.92 3.56
N PHE A 222 -31.39 24.19 3.76
CA PHE A 222 -30.89 25.10 4.78
C PHE A 222 -30.42 26.40 4.14
N PRO A 223 -30.73 27.57 4.72
CA PRO A 223 -30.02 28.79 4.36
C PRO A 223 -28.58 28.71 4.89
N ALA A 224 -27.59 28.97 4.04
CA ALA A 224 -26.18 28.97 4.40
C ALA A 224 -25.91 29.93 5.58
N ARG A 225 -25.34 29.42 6.67
CA ARG A 225 -25.04 30.19 7.89
C ARG A 225 -23.55 30.34 8.08
N LYS A 226 -23.04 31.53 7.77
CA LYS A 226 -21.60 31.85 7.87
C LYS A 226 -21.08 31.57 9.29
N GLY A 227 -20.04 30.76 9.41
CA GLY A 227 -19.42 30.38 10.69
C GLY A 227 -20.19 29.33 11.52
N ALA A 228 -21.27 28.75 11.01
CA ALA A 228 -21.84 27.54 11.61
C ALA A 228 -20.86 26.35 11.48
N ARG A 229 -21.03 25.32 12.30
CA ARG A 229 -20.27 24.06 12.18
C ARG A 229 -21.18 22.86 12.41
N LEU A 230 -21.01 21.83 11.59
CA LEU A 230 -21.63 20.52 11.78
C LEU A 230 -20.81 19.73 12.80
N THR A 231 -21.31 19.61 14.03
CA THR A 231 -20.60 18.95 15.14
C THR A 231 -20.96 17.46 15.31
N GLY A 232 -22.00 17.00 14.62
CA GLY A 232 -22.48 15.63 14.62
C GLY A 232 -23.80 15.48 13.87
N ILE A 233 -24.22 14.26 13.62
CA ILE A 233 -25.51 13.95 12.99
C ILE A 233 -26.25 12.98 13.91
N ARG A 234 -27.46 13.34 14.33
CA ARG A 234 -28.19 12.68 15.41
C ARG A 234 -29.59 12.26 14.96
N ILE A 235 -29.89 10.99 15.10
CA ILE A 235 -31.23 10.41 14.97
C ILE A 235 -31.81 10.27 16.39
N GLN A 236 -32.98 10.87 16.62
CA GLN A 236 -33.78 10.73 17.83
C GLN A 236 -35.03 9.92 17.51
N LEU A 237 -35.15 8.75 18.14
CA LEU A 237 -36.30 7.85 17.99
C LEU A 237 -37.39 8.14 19.06
N PRO A 238 -38.67 7.83 18.80
CA PRO A 238 -39.75 7.99 19.77
C PRO A 238 -39.59 7.02 20.95
N ALA A 239 -40.30 7.27 22.04
CA ALA A 239 -40.33 6.37 23.20
C ALA A 239 -41.24 5.16 22.93
N ALA A 240 -40.80 3.96 23.27
CA ALA A 240 -41.61 2.74 23.26
C ALA A 240 -42.25 2.49 24.64
N GLU A 241 -43.37 1.80 24.68
CA GLU A 241 -44.05 1.47 25.94
C GLU A 241 -43.49 0.20 26.60
N ALA A 242 -42.87 -0.68 25.80
CA ALA A 242 -42.23 -1.92 26.20
C ALA A 242 -41.04 -2.25 25.28
N TYR A 243 -40.24 -3.26 25.65
CA TYR A 243 -39.22 -3.83 24.78
C TYR A 243 -39.87 -4.64 23.65
N ASP A 244 -39.71 -4.17 22.41
CA ASP A 244 -40.12 -4.87 21.18
C ASP A 244 -38.84 -5.31 20.40
N PRO A 245 -38.51 -6.61 20.32
CA PRO A 245 -37.35 -7.07 19.55
C PRO A 245 -37.50 -6.90 18.04
N GLU A 246 -38.72 -6.65 17.54
CA GLU A 246 -39.02 -6.44 16.13
C GLU A 246 -39.06 -4.93 15.75
N GLU A 247 -38.81 -4.01 16.70
CA GLU A 247 -38.69 -2.57 16.45
C GLU A 247 -37.47 -2.30 15.54
N GLU A 248 -37.72 -1.89 14.30
CA GLU A 248 -36.68 -1.62 13.29
C GLU A 248 -36.96 -0.29 12.57
N TYR A 249 -35.98 0.62 12.61
CA TYR A 249 -35.93 1.82 11.77
C TYR A 249 -34.80 1.67 10.76
N LEU A 250 -35.09 1.85 9.48
CA LEU A 250 -34.15 1.60 8.39
C LEU A 250 -34.00 2.86 7.52
N PHE A 251 -32.79 3.39 7.46
CA PHE A 251 -32.43 4.62 6.77
C PHE A 251 -31.43 4.35 5.64
N PHE A 252 -31.63 4.98 4.48
CA PHE A 252 -30.65 5.06 3.40
C PHE A 252 -30.81 6.38 2.62
N ASP A 253 -30.02 6.60 1.57
CA ASP A 253 -29.92 7.90 0.86
C ASP A 253 -29.64 9.10 1.83
N LEU A 254 -28.95 8.83 2.95
CA LEU A 254 -28.58 9.80 3.99
C LEU A 254 -27.53 10.79 3.47
N ASN A 255 -27.95 12.01 3.15
CA ASN A 255 -27.21 12.92 2.27
C ASN A 255 -27.30 14.38 2.74
N LEU A 256 -26.14 15.03 2.90
CA LEU A 256 -26.00 16.48 3.07
C LEU A 256 -25.48 17.11 1.78
N LYS A 257 -26.33 17.80 1.02
CA LYS A 257 -25.93 18.48 -0.22
C LYS A 257 -25.09 19.72 0.09
N ARG A 258 -24.02 19.97 -0.67
CA ARG A 258 -23.10 21.10 -0.52
C ARG A 258 -23.14 22.06 -1.72
N ALA A 259 -22.62 23.27 -1.53
CA ALA A 259 -22.65 24.37 -2.50
C ALA A 259 -21.37 24.52 -3.33
N ALA A 260 -20.23 24.03 -2.82
CA ALA A 260 -18.97 23.99 -3.55
C ALA A 260 -18.07 22.85 -3.03
N PRO A 261 -17.25 22.23 -3.90
CA PRO A 261 -16.18 21.35 -3.46
C PRO A 261 -15.05 22.15 -2.79
N LYS A 262 -14.30 21.48 -1.90
CA LYS A 262 -12.97 21.94 -1.46
C LYS A 262 -11.97 21.80 -2.64
N PRO A 263 -10.74 22.35 -2.56
CA PRO A 263 -9.64 21.94 -3.44
C PRO A 263 -9.52 20.41 -3.54
N ARG A 264 -9.16 19.88 -4.72
CA ARG A 264 -9.45 18.50 -5.14
C ARG A 264 -8.23 17.78 -5.70
N PHE A 265 -8.33 16.46 -5.88
CA PHE A 265 -7.40 15.73 -6.74
C PHE A 265 -7.31 16.26 -8.19
N THR A 266 -8.31 17.05 -8.65
CA THR A 266 -8.29 17.72 -9.96
C THR A 266 -7.22 18.81 -10.09
N ASP A 267 -6.59 19.18 -8.98
CA ASP A 267 -5.60 20.25 -8.92
C ASP A 267 -4.22 19.72 -9.36
N LEU A 268 -4.07 18.38 -9.47
CA LEU A 268 -3.01 17.73 -10.25
C LEU A 268 -3.31 17.87 -11.75
N PRO A 269 -2.40 18.43 -12.57
CA PRO A 269 -2.59 18.55 -14.02
C PRO A 269 -3.02 17.23 -14.67
N GLN A 270 -3.95 17.28 -15.63
CA GLN A 270 -4.43 16.10 -16.35
C GLN A 270 -3.31 15.44 -17.16
N ARG A 271 -3.38 14.12 -17.33
CA ARG A 271 -2.46 13.40 -18.23
C ARG A 271 -2.75 13.79 -19.67
N GLN A 272 -1.71 14.18 -20.41
CA GLN A 272 -1.82 14.63 -21.79
C GLN A 272 -0.51 14.37 -22.55
N TRP A 273 -0.61 14.13 -23.86
CA TRP A 273 0.56 14.13 -24.73
C TRP A 273 1.04 15.55 -24.96
N ILE A 274 2.34 15.77 -24.87
CA ILE A 274 2.98 17.07 -25.15
C ILE A 274 4.22 16.87 -26.03
N ARG A 275 4.67 17.96 -26.66
CA ARG A 275 6.04 18.05 -27.19
C ARG A 275 7.02 18.08 -26.01
N GLN A 276 8.10 17.32 -26.06
CA GLN A 276 9.12 17.26 -25.00
C GLN A 276 9.69 18.65 -24.65
N GLY A 277 9.87 19.51 -25.66
CA GLY A 277 10.31 20.90 -25.47
C GLY A 277 9.38 21.78 -24.60
N ALA A 278 8.11 21.40 -24.39
CA ALA A 278 7.22 22.09 -23.45
C ALA A 278 7.52 21.71 -21.99
N PHE A 279 8.01 20.49 -21.73
CA PHE A 279 8.53 20.08 -20.42
C PHE A 279 9.92 20.68 -20.16
N GLU A 280 10.77 20.77 -21.18
CA GLU A 280 12.13 21.34 -21.08
C GLU A 280 12.13 22.88 -20.96
N ALA A 281 11.01 23.55 -21.24
CA ALA A 281 10.88 24.99 -21.12
C ALA A 281 10.89 25.48 -19.66
N ASP A 282 11.40 26.70 -19.45
CA ASP A 282 11.37 27.44 -18.19
C ASP A 282 9.99 28.09 -17.96
N ARG A 283 8.95 27.25 -17.99
CA ARG A 283 7.57 27.57 -17.60
C ARG A 283 6.81 26.28 -17.22
N PRO A 284 5.65 26.41 -16.54
CA PRO A 284 4.72 25.30 -16.39
C PRO A 284 4.18 24.82 -17.75
N VAL A 285 3.88 23.51 -17.81
CA VAL A 285 3.11 22.90 -18.89
C VAL A 285 1.63 23.24 -18.69
N THR A 286 0.93 23.57 -19.78
CA THR A 286 -0.46 24.01 -19.79
C THR A 286 -1.33 23.07 -20.61
N THR A 287 -2.66 23.23 -20.58
CA THR A 287 -3.58 22.52 -21.49
C THR A 287 -3.41 22.92 -22.96
N GLN A 288 -2.77 24.06 -23.26
CA GLN A 288 -2.46 24.50 -24.63
C GLN A 288 -1.25 23.76 -25.23
N ASP A 289 -0.44 23.09 -24.41
CA ASP A 289 0.65 22.23 -24.85
C ASP A 289 0.18 20.82 -25.28
N GLY A 290 -1.10 20.51 -25.04
CA GLY A 290 -1.71 19.19 -25.20
C GLY A 290 -1.99 18.78 -26.66
N ILE A 291 -1.62 17.55 -27.00
CA ILE A 291 -1.87 16.91 -28.29
C ILE A 291 -3.03 15.91 -28.13
N ARG A 292 -4.22 16.26 -28.63
CA ARG A 292 -5.45 15.46 -28.44
C ARG A 292 -5.42 14.09 -29.15
N ASP A 293 -5.08 14.05 -30.43
CA ASP A 293 -4.86 12.80 -31.17
C ASP A 293 -3.38 12.69 -31.55
N ILE A 294 -2.62 11.98 -30.70
CA ILE A 294 -1.19 11.76 -30.90
C ILE A 294 -0.87 10.93 -32.15
N VAL A 295 -1.78 10.06 -32.60
CA VAL A 295 -1.55 9.19 -33.76
C VAL A 295 -1.76 9.97 -35.05
N ALA A 296 -2.85 10.75 -35.14
CA ALA A 296 -3.04 11.70 -36.24
C ALA A 296 -1.93 12.78 -36.26
N PHE A 297 -1.52 13.28 -35.09
CA PHE A 297 -0.41 14.23 -34.97
C PHE A 297 0.89 13.66 -35.53
N VAL A 298 1.33 12.47 -35.09
CA VAL A 298 2.52 11.79 -35.66
C VAL A 298 2.37 11.57 -37.17
N ASN A 299 1.18 11.17 -37.63
CA ASN A 299 0.93 10.93 -39.05
C ASN A 299 0.97 12.20 -39.92
N SER A 300 0.75 13.39 -39.34
CA SER A 300 0.91 14.69 -40.02
C SER A 300 2.37 15.08 -40.32
N LYS A 301 3.35 14.36 -39.76
CA LYS A 301 4.80 14.65 -39.82
C LYS A 301 5.16 16.08 -39.34
N PRO A 302 4.87 16.41 -38.07
CA PRO A 302 5.01 17.76 -37.56
C PRO A 302 6.48 18.11 -37.30
N GLU A 303 6.84 19.38 -37.54
CA GLU A 303 8.21 19.87 -37.37
C GLU A 303 8.75 19.56 -35.96
N GLY A 304 10.01 19.11 -35.88
CA GLY A 304 10.68 18.69 -34.65
C GLY A 304 10.44 17.24 -34.22
N VAL A 305 9.46 16.54 -34.80
CA VAL A 305 9.22 15.10 -34.54
C VAL A 305 9.81 14.26 -35.66
N THR A 306 10.75 13.38 -35.34
CA THR A 306 11.26 12.37 -36.26
C THR A 306 10.58 11.04 -35.96
N SER A 307 10.10 10.33 -36.99
CA SER A 307 9.44 9.03 -36.85
C SER A 307 10.10 7.96 -37.72
N LEU A 308 10.08 6.71 -37.25
CA LEU A 308 10.43 5.51 -38.01
C LEU A 308 9.17 4.66 -38.19
N ASP A 309 8.89 4.25 -39.42
CA ASP A 309 7.85 3.25 -39.71
C ASP A 309 8.31 1.87 -39.21
N LEU A 310 7.45 1.18 -38.45
CA LEU A 310 7.71 -0.17 -37.94
C LEU A 310 7.33 -1.22 -39.01
N PRO A 311 8.19 -2.23 -39.27
CA PRO A 311 7.98 -3.16 -40.38
C PRO A 311 6.80 -4.11 -40.16
N LEU A 312 5.95 -4.23 -41.18
CA LEU A 312 4.75 -5.09 -41.23
C LEU A 312 5.01 -6.48 -41.88
N LYS A 313 6.24 -6.70 -42.35
CA LYS A 313 6.66 -7.85 -43.17
C LYS A 313 7.90 -8.51 -42.58
N GLY A 314 8.13 -9.78 -42.93
CA GLY A 314 9.30 -10.53 -42.46
C GLY A 314 9.27 -10.78 -40.96
N TYR A 315 8.12 -11.22 -40.42
CA TYR A 315 8.06 -11.61 -39.01
C TYR A 315 8.86 -12.90 -38.77
N GLU A 316 9.52 -12.96 -37.63
CA GLU A 316 10.20 -14.13 -37.11
C GLU A 316 9.33 -14.82 -36.05
N LEU A 317 9.44 -16.14 -35.98
CA LEU A 317 8.98 -16.95 -34.85
C LEU A 317 10.19 -17.44 -34.07
N ARG A 318 10.04 -17.63 -32.75
CA ARG A 318 11.08 -18.27 -31.94
C ARG A 318 11.21 -19.76 -32.34
N GLU A 319 12.39 -20.34 -32.07
CA GLU A 319 12.59 -21.80 -32.03
C GLU A 319 11.42 -22.48 -31.30
N GLN A 320 10.71 -23.35 -32.02
CA GLN A 320 9.49 -24.01 -31.55
C GLN A 320 9.85 -25.23 -30.70
N THR A 321 9.17 -25.43 -29.57
CA THR A 321 9.45 -26.52 -28.63
C THR A 321 8.16 -27.18 -28.13
N GLU A 322 8.28 -28.35 -27.51
CA GLU A 322 7.16 -29.09 -26.88
C GLU A 322 6.37 -28.25 -25.84
N LYS A 323 7.02 -27.26 -25.20
CA LYS A 323 6.43 -26.42 -24.13
C LYS A 323 6.04 -25.02 -24.58
N ASP A 324 6.73 -24.51 -25.58
CA ASP A 324 6.67 -23.13 -26.07
C ASP A 324 6.51 -23.23 -27.60
N SER A 325 5.27 -23.07 -28.07
CA SER A 325 4.92 -23.11 -29.50
C SER A 325 3.83 -22.11 -29.86
N ASP A 326 3.79 -21.75 -31.14
CA ASP A 326 2.99 -20.68 -31.73
C ASP A 326 2.16 -21.25 -32.89
N GLY A 327 0.87 -20.91 -32.98
CA GLY A 327 0.00 -21.45 -34.01
C GLY A 327 -1.47 -21.07 -33.87
N GLY A 328 -2.29 -21.48 -34.84
CA GLY A 328 -3.69 -21.04 -34.96
C GLY A 328 -3.81 -19.61 -35.47
N PHE A 329 -2.93 -19.18 -36.38
CA PHE A 329 -2.96 -17.82 -36.94
C PHE A 329 -2.53 -17.76 -38.40
N LYS A 330 -2.98 -16.71 -39.10
CA LYS A 330 -2.59 -16.35 -40.47
C LYS A 330 -2.27 -14.86 -40.51
N VAL A 331 -1.10 -14.50 -41.04
CA VAL A 331 -0.64 -13.11 -41.17
C VAL A 331 -0.69 -12.68 -42.63
N GLU A 332 -1.35 -11.58 -42.92
CA GLU A 332 -1.58 -11.04 -44.26
C GLU A 332 -1.17 -9.57 -44.33
N ASN A 333 -0.62 -9.15 -45.46
CA ASN A 333 -0.24 -7.76 -45.71
C ASN A 333 -1.25 -7.14 -46.66
N ILE A 334 -1.85 -6.02 -46.24
CA ILE A 334 -2.96 -5.36 -46.93
C ILE A 334 -2.75 -3.85 -46.96
N LYS A 335 -3.68 -3.13 -47.59
CA LYS A 335 -3.83 -1.68 -47.46
C LYS A 335 -5.21 -1.38 -46.88
N GLU A 336 -5.27 -0.40 -45.98
CA GLU A 336 -6.48 0.09 -45.34
C GLU A 336 -6.54 1.61 -45.47
N THR A 337 -7.75 2.19 -45.57
CA THR A 337 -7.91 3.65 -45.65
C THR A 337 -8.57 4.18 -44.39
N ILE A 338 -7.86 5.08 -43.69
CA ILE A 338 -8.23 5.62 -42.38
C ILE A 338 -8.16 7.15 -42.51
N ASN A 339 -9.25 7.85 -42.17
CA ASN A 339 -9.38 9.31 -42.29
C ASN A 339 -8.93 9.87 -43.66
N GLY A 340 -9.27 9.16 -44.74
CA GLY A 340 -8.93 9.54 -46.11
C GLY A 340 -7.48 9.25 -46.55
N GLN A 341 -6.62 8.76 -45.64
CA GLN A 341 -5.25 8.35 -45.96
C GLN A 341 -5.14 6.82 -46.07
N THR A 342 -4.50 6.33 -47.12
CA THR A 342 -4.26 4.88 -47.29
C THR A 342 -2.91 4.48 -46.68
N PHE A 343 -2.94 3.53 -45.76
CA PHE A 343 -1.77 2.99 -45.07
C PHE A 343 -1.56 1.52 -45.44
N ASP A 344 -0.30 1.08 -45.45
CA ASP A 344 0.01 -0.35 -45.36
C ASP A 344 -0.37 -0.85 -43.96
N ALA A 345 -0.91 -2.07 -43.89
CA ALA A 345 -1.37 -2.68 -42.65
C ALA A 345 -1.10 -4.20 -42.62
N VAL A 346 -0.90 -4.74 -41.42
CA VAL A 346 -0.86 -6.19 -41.19
C VAL A 346 -2.19 -6.65 -40.61
N ARG A 347 -2.77 -7.69 -41.22
CA ARG A 347 -3.98 -8.35 -40.74
C ARG A 347 -3.62 -9.74 -40.22
N ILE A 348 -3.92 -9.97 -38.95
CA ILE A 348 -3.65 -11.21 -38.22
C ILE A 348 -5.00 -11.86 -37.96
N THR A 349 -5.32 -12.90 -38.70
CA THR A 349 -6.48 -13.77 -38.40
C THR A 349 -6.03 -14.79 -37.35
N LEU A 350 -6.81 -14.93 -36.28
CA LEU A 350 -6.53 -15.75 -35.12
C LEU A 350 -7.67 -16.75 -34.91
N GLU A 351 -7.31 -18.01 -34.74
CA GLU A 351 -8.19 -19.15 -34.51
C GLU A 351 -7.69 -19.88 -33.24
N GLN A 352 -8.40 -20.92 -32.80
CA GLN A 352 -8.01 -21.68 -31.61
C GLN A 352 -6.61 -22.32 -31.79
N GLY A 353 -5.72 -22.09 -30.82
CA GLY A 353 -4.30 -22.48 -30.91
C GLY A 353 -3.50 -22.19 -29.63
N PRO A 354 -2.19 -22.50 -29.57
CA PRO A 354 -1.40 -22.39 -28.35
C PRO A 354 -1.11 -20.94 -27.93
N ARG A 355 -0.78 -20.06 -28.89
CA ARG A 355 -0.71 -18.59 -28.86
C ARG A 355 -0.29 -18.09 -30.25
N CYS A 356 -0.35 -16.79 -30.48
CA CYS A 356 0.33 -16.10 -31.57
C CYS A 356 1.35 -15.14 -30.95
N TYR A 357 2.64 -15.35 -31.22
CA TYR A 357 3.71 -14.40 -30.89
C TYR A 357 4.52 -14.11 -32.15
N LEU A 358 4.58 -12.85 -32.55
CA LEU A 358 5.27 -12.38 -33.76
C LEU A 358 6.32 -11.34 -33.38
N LYS A 359 7.52 -11.45 -33.97
CA LYS A 359 8.59 -10.46 -33.83
C LYS A 359 8.94 -9.89 -35.20
N PHE A 360 9.09 -8.58 -35.31
CA PHE A 360 9.40 -7.91 -36.58
C PHE A 360 10.74 -7.15 -36.45
N PRO A 361 11.81 -7.56 -37.15
CA PRO A 361 13.14 -6.96 -36.98
C PRO A 361 13.20 -5.46 -37.32
N VAL A 362 13.75 -4.65 -36.43
CA VAL A 362 13.87 -3.18 -36.55
C VAL A 362 15.03 -2.67 -35.68
N SER A 363 15.62 -1.50 -35.94
CA SER A 363 16.70 -0.96 -35.10
C SER A 363 16.51 0.50 -34.73
N PHE A 364 16.47 0.78 -33.42
CA PHE A 364 16.44 2.14 -32.85
C PHE A 364 16.77 2.13 -31.34
N ASP A 365 16.99 3.32 -30.77
CA ASP A 365 17.13 3.55 -29.32
C ASP A 365 15.82 4.09 -28.75
N ALA A 366 15.14 3.36 -27.86
CA ALA A 366 13.84 3.77 -27.32
C ALA A 366 13.93 4.87 -26.26
N ARG A 367 15.14 5.29 -25.86
CA ARG A 367 15.36 6.53 -25.09
C ARG A 367 15.21 7.77 -25.95
N LYS A 368 15.42 7.64 -27.28
CA LYS A 368 15.24 8.72 -28.27
C LYS A 368 13.90 8.60 -29.01
N TYR A 369 13.54 7.39 -29.45
CA TYR A 369 12.26 7.09 -30.09
C TYR A 369 11.32 6.44 -29.05
N ASN A 370 10.95 7.24 -28.04
CA ASN A 370 10.22 6.78 -26.86
C ASN A 370 8.72 6.57 -27.07
N THR A 371 8.14 7.17 -28.12
CA THR A 371 6.69 7.18 -28.34
C THR A 371 6.29 6.27 -29.48
N MET A 372 5.63 5.15 -29.18
CA MET A 372 5.03 4.23 -30.17
C MET A 372 3.57 4.60 -30.45
N THR A 373 3.17 4.60 -31.72
CA THR A 373 1.80 4.93 -32.17
C THR A 373 1.34 4.00 -33.30
N PHE A 374 0.07 3.60 -33.31
CA PHE A 374 -0.57 2.89 -34.43
C PHE A 374 -2.09 3.06 -34.43
N TYR A 375 -2.73 2.72 -35.55
CA TYR A 375 -4.16 2.42 -35.59
C TYR A 375 -4.38 0.90 -35.53
N SER A 376 -5.41 0.45 -34.82
CA SER A 376 -5.82 -0.96 -34.83
C SER A 376 -7.33 -1.14 -34.97
N LYS A 377 -7.75 -2.17 -35.68
CA LYS A 377 -9.13 -2.67 -35.79
C LYS A 377 -9.17 -4.08 -35.21
N ILE A 378 -10.18 -4.39 -34.40
CA ILE A 378 -10.38 -5.72 -33.82
C ILE A 378 -11.79 -6.21 -34.18
N GLU A 379 -11.87 -7.29 -34.94
CA GLU A 379 -13.11 -7.90 -35.42
C GLU A 379 -13.35 -9.20 -34.65
N LEU A 380 -14.49 -9.26 -33.97
CA LEU A 380 -14.82 -10.29 -32.99
C LEU A 380 -15.88 -11.27 -33.53
N PRO A 381 -15.90 -12.54 -33.08
CA PRO A 381 -17.00 -13.44 -33.36
C PRO A 381 -18.28 -12.97 -32.66
N GLY A 382 -19.42 -13.18 -33.31
CA GLY A 382 -20.73 -12.83 -32.73
C GLY A 382 -21.07 -13.70 -31.50
N GLY A 383 -21.84 -13.14 -30.57
CA GLY A 383 -22.33 -13.87 -29.40
C GLY A 383 -21.31 -14.12 -28.28
N LEU A 384 -20.17 -13.42 -28.28
CA LEU A 384 -19.24 -13.44 -27.14
C LEU A 384 -19.93 -13.03 -25.83
N ASN A 385 -19.53 -13.67 -24.74
CA ASN A 385 -19.92 -13.28 -23.39
C ASN A 385 -19.37 -11.86 -23.09
N PRO A 386 -20.22 -10.86 -22.77
CA PRO A 386 -19.76 -9.51 -22.48
C PRO A 386 -18.73 -9.42 -21.34
N ARG A 387 -18.72 -10.38 -20.40
CA ARG A 387 -17.72 -10.47 -19.32
C ARG A 387 -16.30 -10.81 -19.81
N LYS A 388 -16.13 -11.14 -21.09
CA LYS A 388 -14.84 -11.38 -21.76
C LYS A 388 -14.49 -10.30 -22.78
N LEU A 389 -15.11 -9.12 -22.66
CA LEU A 389 -14.80 -7.91 -23.40
C LEU A 389 -14.55 -6.77 -22.39
N TYR A 390 -13.68 -5.82 -22.74
CA TYR A 390 -13.65 -4.51 -22.09
C TYR A 390 -14.67 -3.55 -22.70
N GLY A 391 -14.89 -3.63 -24.02
CA GLY A 391 -15.68 -2.66 -24.77
C GLY A 391 -15.07 -1.26 -24.64
N ASP A 392 -15.76 -0.39 -23.92
CA ASP A 392 -15.35 0.98 -23.61
C ASP A 392 -14.98 1.19 -22.13
N THR A 393 -14.92 0.13 -21.32
CA THR A 393 -14.41 0.20 -19.94
C THR A 393 -12.90 0.47 -19.91
N TYR A 394 -12.38 1.03 -18.81
CA TYR A 394 -10.94 1.03 -18.56
C TYR A 394 -10.54 -0.34 -17.95
N PRO A 395 -9.43 -0.97 -18.38
CA PRO A 395 -8.96 -2.20 -17.73
C PRO A 395 -8.58 -1.92 -16.27
N ASN A 396 -8.72 -2.92 -15.39
CA ASN A 396 -8.33 -2.77 -13.98
C ASN A 396 -6.81 -2.54 -13.87
N LEU A 397 -6.41 -1.30 -13.60
CA LEU A 397 -5.02 -0.85 -13.68
C LEU A 397 -4.11 -1.42 -12.56
N TYR A 398 -4.72 -1.90 -11.47
CA TYR A 398 -4.01 -2.13 -10.22
C TYR A 398 -3.52 -3.55 -10.07
N GLY A 399 -2.24 -3.77 -10.42
CA GLY A 399 -1.55 -5.05 -10.22
C GLY A 399 -2.15 -6.25 -10.97
N THR A 400 -3.06 -6.03 -11.92
CA THR A 400 -3.64 -7.09 -12.76
C THR A 400 -2.55 -7.68 -13.64
N ASP A 401 -2.35 -9.00 -13.55
CA ASP A 401 -1.34 -9.65 -14.37
C ASP A 401 -1.73 -9.62 -15.86
N ALA A 402 -0.73 -9.47 -16.73
CA ALA A 402 -0.98 -9.37 -18.17
C ALA A 402 -1.60 -10.66 -18.75
N GLY A 403 -1.50 -11.82 -18.10
CA GLY A 403 -2.19 -13.04 -18.49
C GLY A 403 -3.71 -12.94 -18.30
N THR A 404 -4.15 -12.40 -17.16
CA THR A 404 -5.55 -12.04 -16.90
C THR A 404 -6.07 -11.01 -17.90
N LEU A 405 -5.30 -9.95 -18.19
CA LEU A 405 -5.69 -8.94 -19.20
C LEU A 405 -5.77 -9.56 -20.62
N ASN A 406 -4.84 -10.43 -20.99
CA ASN A 406 -4.87 -11.19 -22.25
C ASN A 406 -6.00 -12.24 -22.33
N SER A 407 -6.84 -12.42 -21.31
CA SER A 407 -8.00 -13.33 -21.36
C SER A 407 -9.25 -12.76 -22.04
N PHE A 408 -9.30 -11.44 -22.27
CA PHE A 408 -10.39 -10.72 -22.94
C PHE A 408 -10.18 -10.73 -24.47
N PHE A 409 -11.24 -10.82 -25.26
CA PHE A 409 -11.13 -11.01 -26.73
C PHE A 409 -10.77 -9.74 -27.51
N ASP A 410 -11.11 -8.58 -26.98
CA ASP A 410 -10.96 -7.26 -27.59
C ASP A 410 -9.64 -6.55 -27.23
N THR A 411 -8.66 -7.30 -26.71
CA THR A 411 -7.32 -6.78 -26.42
C THR A 411 -6.23 -7.72 -26.93
N PHE A 412 -5.09 -7.13 -27.28
CA PHE A 412 -3.84 -7.82 -27.58
C PHE A 412 -2.65 -7.09 -26.97
N SER A 413 -1.56 -7.82 -26.74
CA SER A 413 -0.32 -7.24 -26.21
C SER A 413 0.61 -6.83 -27.34
N PHE A 414 1.31 -5.73 -27.14
CA PHE A 414 2.31 -5.21 -28.07
C PHE A 414 3.50 -4.66 -27.31
N GLY A 415 4.66 -4.61 -27.95
CA GLY A 415 5.88 -4.21 -27.25
C GLY A 415 7.11 -4.15 -28.15
N ILE A 416 8.25 -4.03 -27.50
CA ILE A 416 9.58 -3.99 -28.11
C ILE A 416 10.56 -4.85 -27.31
N THR A 417 11.56 -5.41 -27.99
CA THR A 417 12.57 -6.28 -27.37
C THR A 417 13.94 -6.16 -28.05
N SER A 418 14.96 -6.58 -27.31
CA SER A 418 16.37 -6.48 -27.69
C SER A 418 17.00 -7.86 -27.74
N ALA A 419 17.42 -8.32 -28.92
CA ALA A 419 18.12 -9.59 -29.08
C ALA A 419 19.52 -9.58 -28.44
N THR A 420 20.04 -8.40 -28.05
CA THR A 420 21.32 -8.23 -27.35
C THR A 420 21.18 -7.93 -25.86
N LYS A 421 20.05 -7.31 -25.41
CA LYS A 421 19.81 -6.97 -23.99
C LYS A 421 18.69 -7.75 -23.30
N ASP A 422 17.71 -8.28 -24.01
CA ASP A 422 16.56 -8.98 -23.42
C ASP A 422 16.82 -10.48 -23.28
N HIS A 423 16.97 -10.93 -22.04
CA HIS A 423 17.36 -12.30 -21.70
C HIS A 423 16.17 -13.26 -21.55
N MET A 424 14.96 -12.71 -21.31
CA MET A 424 13.76 -13.50 -21.02
C MET A 424 12.71 -13.40 -22.12
N ASP A 425 12.67 -12.28 -22.85
CA ASP A 425 11.65 -11.92 -23.84
C ASP A 425 10.23 -12.12 -23.28
N TRP A 426 9.90 -11.36 -22.24
CA TRP A 426 8.64 -11.46 -21.48
C TRP A 426 7.39 -11.29 -22.36
N ASN A 427 7.50 -10.61 -23.51
CA ASN A 427 6.42 -10.47 -24.49
C ASN A 427 5.86 -11.83 -24.93
N ARG A 428 6.70 -12.88 -25.04
CA ARG A 428 6.29 -14.23 -25.50
C ARG A 428 5.34 -14.97 -24.55
N VAL A 429 5.24 -14.52 -23.30
CA VAL A 429 4.27 -15.03 -22.30
C VAL A 429 3.14 -14.04 -22.02
N GLY A 430 3.01 -13.00 -22.85
CA GLY A 430 1.98 -11.97 -22.74
C GLY A 430 2.32 -10.81 -21.81
N VAL A 431 3.49 -10.83 -21.15
CA VAL A 431 3.96 -9.74 -20.28
C VAL A 431 4.75 -8.74 -21.14
N SER A 432 4.02 -7.83 -21.80
CA SER A 432 4.56 -6.82 -22.73
C SER A 432 4.43 -5.42 -22.13
N GLN A 433 5.12 -4.41 -22.69
CA GLN A 433 4.96 -3.02 -22.24
C GLN A 433 3.53 -2.51 -22.48
N GLY A 434 2.97 -2.81 -23.65
CA GLY A 434 1.67 -2.35 -24.12
C GLY A 434 0.59 -3.43 -24.16
N LEU A 435 -0.63 -3.02 -23.84
CA LEU A 435 -1.89 -3.73 -24.10
C LEU A 435 -2.87 -2.74 -24.74
N THR A 436 -3.58 -3.12 -25.80
CA THR A 436 -4.39 -2.17 -26.58
C THR A 436 -5.57 -1.59 -25.82
N ALA A 437 -6.27 -2.37 -24.98
CA ALA A 437 -7.35 -1.83 -24.14
C ALA A 437 -6.88 -0.77 -23.13
N TRP A 438 -5.60 -0.81 -22.74
CA TRP A 438 -4.96 0.16 -21.84
C TRP A 438 -4.47 1.41 -22.60
N HIS A 439 -3.92 1.21 -23.80
CA HIS A 439 -3.24 2.25 -24.58
C HIS A 439 -4.12 2.90 -25.67
N ARG A 440 -5.41 2.54 -25.74
CA ARG A 440 -6.39 3.17 -26.63
C ARG A 440 -6.51 4.65 -26.32
N GLN A 441 -6.22 5.50 -27.30
CA GLN A 441 -6.47 6.93 -27.26
C GLN A 441 -7.96 7.14 -27.54
N ARG A 442 -8.74 7.45 -26.49
CA ARG A 442 -10.21 7.46 -26.53
C ARG A 442 -10.77 8.69 -27.24
N ASP A 443 -10.06 9.80 -27.13
CA ASP A 443 -10.47 11.11 -27.64
C ASP A 443 -10.01 11.37 -29.08
N ALA A 444 -9.34 10.38 -29.69
CA ALA A 444 -8.86 10.38 -31.06
C ALA A 444 -9.99 10.11 -32.06
N GLU A 445 -10.01 10.84 -33.17
CA GLU A 445 -11.11 10.80 -34.13
C GLU A 445 -10.81 9.76 -35.22
N VAL A 446 -11.29 8.54 -35.01
CA VAL A 446 -11.03 7.37 -35.88
C VAL A 446 -12.32 6.80 -36.50
N PRO A 447 -12.25 6.13 -37.67
CA PRO A 447 -13.44 5.55 -38.31
C PRO A 447 -14.02 4.40 -37.50
N ALA A 448 -15.31 4.10 -37.68
CA ALA A 448 -16.02 3.08 -36.91
C ALA A 448 -15.29 1.71 -36.92
N GLY A 449 -15.04 1.19 -35.71
CA GLY A 449 -14.32 -0.07 -35.47
C GLY A 449 -12.80 0.05 -35.41
N TRP A 450 -12.20 1.16 -35.86
CA TRP A 450 -10.79 1.49 -35.61
C TRP A 450 -10.59 2.12 -34.23
N GLN A 451 -9.35 2.05 -33.76
CA GLN A 451 -8.88 2.53 -32.46
C GLN A 451 -7.49 3.13 -32.67
N ALA A 452 -7.24 4.35 -32.20
CA ALA A 452 -5.90 4.88 -32.09
C ALA A 452 -5.23 4.31 -30.83
N VAL A 453 -3.94 3.94 -30.90
CA VAL A 453 -3.18 3.38 -29.79
C VAL A 453 -1.82 4.07 -29.69
N ALA A 454 -1.42 4.45 -28.47
CA ALA A 454 -0.13 5.09 -28.23
C ALA A 454 0.47 4.74 -26.86
N LEU A 455 1.80 4.63 -26.79
CA LEU A 455 2.59 4.24 -25.62
C LEU A 455 3.89 5.06 -25.57
N ASP A 456 4.13 5.75 -24.46
CA ASP A 456 5.44 6.32 -24.13
C ASP A 456 6.20 5.32 -23.24
N PHE A 457 7.24 4.69 -23.80
CA PHE A 457 8.03 3.68 -23.11
C PHE A 457 8.62 4.20 -21.79
N LEU A 458 8.88 5.51 -21.70
CA LEU A 458 9.40 6.17 -20.49
C LEU A 458 8.26 6.62 -19.56
N HIS A 459 7.26 7.36 -20.06
CA HIS A 459 6.33 8.11 -19.19
C HIS A 459 4.90 7.55 -19.06
N SER A 460 4.41 6.67 -19.95
CA SER A 460 3.10 6.02 -19.75
C SER A 460 3.14 4.97 -18.64
N ASP A 461 2.02 4.68 -17.99
CA ASP A 461 1.91 3.55 -17.06
C ASP A 461 2.09 2.21 -17.83
N MET A 462 2.66 1.18 -17.19
CA MET A 462 2.90 -0.13 -17.84
C MET A 462 1.73 -1.08 -17.66
N ALA A 463 1.39 -1.84 -18.70
CA ALA A 463 0.33 -2.87 -18.63
C ALA A 463 0.86 -4.27 -18.26
N GLY A 464 2.14 -4.38 -17.87
CA GLY A 464 2.81 -5.63 -17.49
C GLY A 464 3.77 -5.43 -16.32
N ASN A 465 3.92 -6.46 -15.49
CA ASN A 465 4.64 -6.42 -14.20
C ASN A 465 6.16 -6.69 -14.29
N LYS A 466 6.71 -6.90 -15.48
CA LYS A 466 8.13 -7.10 -15.75
C LYS A 466 8.57 -6.18 -16.88
N HIS A 467 9.77 -5.61 -16.77
CA HIS A 467 10.30 -4.69 -17.79
C HIS A 467 11.05 -5.42 -18.91
N THR A 468 11.12 -4.79 -20.07
CA THR A 468 11.84 -5.27 -21.26
C THR A 468 12.67 -4.13 -21.86
N TYR A 469 13.94 -4.43 -22.14
CA TYR A 469 15.08 -3.50 -22.17
C TYR A 469 15.00 -2.44 -23.28
N LEU A 470 15.25 -1.17 -22.93
CA LEU A 470 14.93 -0.01 -23.78
C LEU A 470 16.04 0.70 -24.61
N PRO A 471 17.37 0.57 -24.39
CA PRO A 471 18.34 1.43 -25.08
C PRO A 471 18.72 0.97 -26.49
N GLU A 472 18.49 -0.30 -26.84
CA GLU A 472 18.94 -0.90 -28.09
C GLU A 472 17.87 -1.90 -28.58
N ILE A 473 16.90 -1.41 -29.35
CA ILE A 473 15.78 -2.21 -29.85
C ILE A 473 16.18 -2.94 -31.12
N THR A 474 15.70 -4.18 -31.22
CA THR A 474 15.97 -5.10 -32.34
C THR A 474 14.71 -5.62 -33.01
N HIS A 475 13.58 -5.58 -32.30
CA HIS A 475 12.29 -6.08 -32.76
C HIS A 475 11.16 -5.26 -32.12
N TRP A 476 10.08 -5.05 -32.87
CA TRP A 476 8.77 -4.81 -32.27
C TRP A 476 7.94 -6.10 -32.29
N CYS A 477 7.00 -6.22 -31.35
CA CYS A 477 6.35 -7.48 -31.01
C CYS A 477 4.83 -7.36 -30.94
N PHE A 478 4.17 -8.47 -31.30
CA PHE A 478 2.74 -8.71 -31.12
C PHE A 478 2.54 -10.04 -30.36
N TYR A 479 1.67 -10.05 -29.35
CA TYR A 479 1.26 -11.27 -28.65
C TYR A 479 -0.26 -11.35 -28.48
N TYR A 480 -0.81 -12.55 -28.71
CA TYR A 480 -2.19 -12.90 -28.39
C TYR A 480 -2.32 -14.32 -27.88
N ASN A 481 -3.15 -14.52 -26.85
CA ASN A 481 -3.42 -15.83 -26.27
C ASN A 481 -4.55 -16.58 -27.02
N ASN A 482 -4.21 -17.31 -28.09
CA ASN A 482 -5.16 -18.07 -28.91
C ASN A 482 -5.96 -19.14 -28.16
N LYS A 483 -5.53 -19.59 -26.97
CA LYS A 483 -6.23 -20.61 -26.17
C LYS A 483 -7.62 -20.16 -25.71
N LYS A 484 -7.89 -18.84 -25.68
CA LYS A 484 -9.20 -18.29 -25.34
C LYS A 484 -10.21 -18.36 -26.49
N ILE A 485 -9.78 -18.58 -27.74
CA ILE A 485 -10.67 -18.63 -28.90
C ILE A 485 -11.43 -19.98 -28.90
N PRO A 486 -12.78 -19.97 -28.99
CA PRO A 486 -13.57 -21.19 -29.17
C PRO A 486 -13.26 -21.92 -30.47
N GLU A 487 -13.49 -23.23 -30.50
CA GLU A 487 -13.37 -24.03 -31.72
C GLU A 487 -14.30 -23.51 -32.83
N GLY A 488 -13.78 -23.35 -34.04
CA GLY A 488 -14.51 -22.78 -35.18
C GLY A 488 -14.77 -21.26 -35.14
N ALA A 489 -14.42 -20.57 -34.04
CA ALA A 489 -14.46 -19.11 -33.96
C ALA A 489 -13.13 -18.49 -34.44
N ARG A 490 -13.20 -17.24 -34.91
CA ARG A 490 -12.02 -16.45 -35.30
C ARG A 490 -12.09 -15.04 -34.72
N VAL A 491 -10.94 -14.47 -34.41
CA VAL A 491 -10.73 -13.03 -34.14
C VAL A 491 -9.80 -12.49 -35.21
N VAL A 492 -10.08 -11.31 -35.77
CA VAL A 492 -9.19 -10.67 -36.74
C VAL A 492 -8.69 -9.36 -36.18
N ILE A 493 -7.37 -9.20 -36.09
CA ILE A 493 -6.72 -7.96 -35.66
C ILE A 493 -6.02 -7.35 -36.87
N THR A 494 -6.32 -6.10 -37.19
CA THR A 494 -5.59 -5.34 -38.23
C THR A 494 -4.84 -4.19 -37.57
N ILE A 495 -3.56 -4.03 -37.85
CA ILE A 495 -2.69 -2.95 -37.35
C ILE A 495 -2.15 -2.16 -38.53
N ALA A 496 -2.36 -0.85 -38.53
CA ALA A 496 -2.01 0.07 -39.61
C ALA A 496 -1.13 1.22 -39.10
N ALA A 497 -0.22 1.69 -39.95
CA ALA A 497 0.71 2.80 -39.67
C ALA A 497 1.49 2.71 -38.33
N PRO A 498 2.03 1.55 -37.92
CA PRO A 498 2.81 1.48 -36.68
C PRO A 498 4.13 2.25 -36.80
N ARG A 499 4.41 3.11 -35.82
CA ARG A 499 5.54 4.03 -35.80
C ARG A 499 6.17 4.13 -34.41
N VAL A 500 7.44 4.51 -34.37
CA VAL A 500 8.09 5.07 -33.17
C VAL A 500 8.63 6.46 -33.47
N SER A 501 8.51 7.39 -32.51
CA SER A 501 8.73 8.82 -32.71
C SER A 501 9.53 9.48 -31.57
N THR A 502 10.22 10.57 -31.90
CA THR A 502 11.07 11.36 -30.98
C THR A 502 10.38 12.63 -30.47
N GLY A 503 10.86 13.18 -29.34
CA GLY A 503 10.51 14.55 -28.92
C GLY A 503 9.08 14.70 -28.41
N LEU A 504 8.48 13.60 -27.94
CA LEU A 504 7.12 13.49 -27.44
C LEU A 504 7.13 12.89 -26.04
N MET A 505 6.20 13.32 -25.20
CA MET A 505 6.11 12.91 -23.80
C MET A 505 4.64 12.73 -23.39
N TYR A 506 4.33 11.64 -22.70
CA TYR A 506 3.02 11.50 -22.04
C TYR A 506 3.09 12.05 -20.61
N ALA A 507 2.67 13.31 -20.44
CA ALA A 507 2.75 14.04 -19.19
C ALA A 507 1.80 13.48 -18.10
N GLY A 508 2.10 13.83 -16.86
CA GLY A 508 1.39 13.43 -15.65
C GLY A 508 2.21 13.76 -14.41
N GLY A 509 1.64 13.58 -13.22
CA GLY A 509 2.31 13.83 -11.95
C GLY A 509 2.66 15.29 -11.71
N GLU A 510 3.63 15.53 -10.84
CA GLU A 510 4.11 16.88 -10.54
C GLU A 510 5.39 17.17 -11.32
N LEU A 511 5.20 17.69 -12.55
CA LEU A 511 6.27 17.88 -13.52
C LEU A 511 7.43 18.72 -12.99
N ASP A 512 7.19 19.80 -12.23
CA ASP A 512 8.28 20.65 -11.73
C ASP A 512 9.06 19.99 -10.59
N LYS A 513 8.41 19.20 -9.72
CA LYS A 513 9.12 18.32 -8.78
C LYS A 513 9.94 17.27 -9.54
N TYR A 514 9.42 16.74 -10.66
CA TYR A 514 10.14 15.81 -11.52
C TYR A 514 11.34 16.44 -12.25
N LYS A 515 11.23 17.69 -12.75
CA LYS A 515 12.37 18.48 -13.28
C LYS A 515 13.46 18.60 -12.22
N ASN A 516 13.09 18.98 -10.99
CA ASN A 516 14.01 19.11 -9.86
C ASN A 516 14.68 17.79 -9.46
N PHE A 517 13.94 16.67 -9.51
CA PHE A 517 14.52 15.32 -9.35
C PHE A 517 15.53 15.01 -10.46
N LEU A 518 15.18 15.22 -11.74
CA LEU A 518 16.07 14.95 -12.87
C LEU A 518 17.35 15.81 -12.84
N ALA A 519 17.26 17.05 -12.34
CA ALA A 519 18.41 17.94 -12.15
C ALA A 519 19.31 17.55 -10.95
N THR A 520 18.81 16.76 -9.99
CA THR A 520 19.53 16.43 -8.74
C THR A 520 19.91 14.96 -8.58
N LYS A 521 19.33 14.02 -9.35
CA LYS A 521 19.59 12.57 -9.26
C LYS A 521 21.08 12.19 -9.38
N ASP A 522 21.89 12.97 -10.08
CA ASP A 522 23.33 12.70 -10.23
C ASP A 522 24.10 12.81 -8.90
N LYS A 523 23.48 13.37 -7.84
CA LYS A 523 23.98 13.34 -6.45
C LYS A 523 24.14 11.91 -5.90
N PHE A 524 23.35 10.96 -6.41
CA PHE A 524 23.41 9.54 -6.03
C PHE A 524 24.68 8.84 -6.56
N LEU A 525 25.43 9.47 -7.49
CA LEU A 525 26.66 8.90 -8.03
C LEU A 525 27.84 9.20 -7.10
N HIS A 526 28.42 8.14 -6.56
CA HIS A 526 29.57 8.16 -5.65
C HIS A 526 30.88 8.26 -6.43
N LYS A 527 31.40 9.47 -6.59
CA LYS A 527 32.66 9.74 -7.32
C LYS A 527 33.90 9.62 -6.43
N ASP A 528 33.78 9.98 -5.15
CA ASP A 528 34.89 10.05 -4.19
C ASP A 528 34.65 9.19 -2.94
N PHE A 529 35.77 8.74 -2.35
CA PHE A 529 35.82 7.95 -1.12
C PHE A 529 36.65 8.68 -0.04
N PRO A 530 36.18 9.81 0.50
CA PRO A 530 36.86 10.49 1.60
C PRO A 530 36.91 9.60 2.85
N ASP A 531 37.82 9.86 3.79
CA ASP A 531 37.88 9.06 5.01
C ASP A 531 36.59 9.22 5.85
N SER A 532 36.15 8.08 6.39
CA SER A 532 34.95 7.94 7.22
C SER A 532 35.28 7.63 8.68
N SER A 533 36.57 7.53 9.05
CA SER A 533 37.04 7.30 10.43
C SER A 533 36.32 8.14 11.49
N ARG A 534 36.03 9.42 11.16
CA ARG A 534 35.28 10.38 11.97
C ARG A 534 33.94 9.88 12.55
N TYR A 535 33.33 8.84 11.99
CA TYR A 535 32.08 8.27 12.52
C TYR A 535 32.30 7.30 13.69
N LEU A 536 33.53 6.86 13.97
CA LEU A 536 33.87 6.14 15.20
C LEU A 536 33.91 7.10 16.41
N GLU A 537 34.20 8.37 16.16
CA GLU A 537 34.20 9.43 17.17
C GLU A 537 32.76 9.90 17.49
N PRO A 538 32.54 10.41 18.72
CA PRO A 538 31.33 11.14 19.09
C PRO A 538 31.01 12.33 18.16
N PRO A 539 29.72 12.66 17.87
CA PRO A 539 29.34 13.73 16.95
C PRO A 539 29.89 15.11 17.34
N ALA A 540 30.13 15.98 16.36
CA ALA A 540 30.64 17.34 16.60
C ALA A 540 29.57 18.32 17.17
N THR A 541 28.29 18.06 16.93
CA THR A 541 27.16 18.82 17.52
C THR A 541 26.80 18.29 18.90
N ASN A 542 26.04 19.06 19.69
CA ASN A 542 25.47 18.63 20.98
C ASN A 542 26.50 18.14 22.02
N ARG A 543 27.73 18.66 21.91
CA ARG A 543 28.84 18.43 22.83
C ARG A 543 28.54 18.97 24.23
N LEU A 544 29.05 18.26 25.23
CA LEU A 544 29.06 18.77 26.60
C LEU A 544 30.14 19.85 26.75
N PRO A 545 29.93 20.88 27.60
CA PRO A 545 30.93 21.94 27.83
C PRO A 545 32.18 21.43 28.57
N ALA A 546 32.07 20.29 29.26
CA ALA A 546 33.17 19.54 29.85
C ALA A 546 32.88 18.03 29.79
N PRO A 547 33.89 17.15 29.69
CA PRO A 547 33.70 15.70 29.82
C PRO A 547 33.19 15.30 31.20
N LEU A 548 32.24 14.36 31.28
CA LEU A 548 31.68 13.84 32.53
C LEU A 548 32.07 12.37 32.77
N PRO A 549 32.88 12.05 33.80
CA PRO A 549 33.31 10.69 34.12
C PRO A 549 32.15 9.76 34.46
N LEU A 550 31.96 8.71 33.66
CA LEU A 550 30.94 7.67 33.90
C LEU A 550 31.57 6.35 34.37
N ILE A 551 32.71 5.98 33.80
CA ILE A 551 33.48 4.78 34.16
C ILE A 551 34.97 5.17 34.30
N ARG A 552 35.66 4.60 35.29
CA ARG A 552 37.12 4.69 35.43
C ARG A 552 37.71 3.36 35.86
N ASN A 553 38.78 2.92 35.18
CA ASN A 553 39.48 1.67 35.47
C ASN A 553 38.52 0.47 35.62
N HIS A 554 37.57 0.33 34.70
CA HIS A 554 36.48 -0.69 34.69
C HIS A 554 35.38 -0.50 35.77
N VAL A 555 35.50 0.46 36.69
CA VAL A 555 34.57 0.68 37.81
C VAL A 555 33.58 1.82 37.51
N PRO A 556 32.25 1.64 37.74
CA PRO A 556 31.27 2.73 37.66
C PRO A 556 31.62 3.92 38.56
N GLN A 557 31.58 5.13 38.01
CA GLN A 557 31.74 6.38 38.78
C GLN A 557 30.41 7.12 38.95
N GLY A 558 29.59 7.16 37.89
CA GLY A 558 28.28 7.82 37.92
C GLY A 558 27.14 6.95 38.45
N GLU A 559 25.92 7.50 38.43
CA GLU A 559 24.68 6.84 38.83
C GLU A 559 23.49 7.24 37.94
N ILE A 560 22.50 6.36 37.80
CA ILE A 560 21.29 6.56 37.00
C ILE A 560 20.09 6.71 37.94
N ILE A 561 19.29 7.77 37.77
CA ILE A 561 18.17 8.09 38.64
C ILE A 561 16.86 7.78 37.92
N LEU A 562 16.11 6.80 38.43
CA LEU A 562 14.81 6.36 37.92
C LEU A 562 13.78 6.47 39.05
N PRO A 563 12.91 7.50 39.07
CA PRO A 563 12.06 7.78 40.23
C PRO A 563 10.99 6.69 40.46
N THR A 564 10.49 6.59 41.68
CA THR A 564 9.46 5.59 42.07
C THR A 564 8.03 6.02 41.73
N ARG A 565 7.76 7.32 41.74
CA ARG A 565 6.58 7.93 41.10
C ARG A 565 7.03 8.43 39.73
N ARG A 566 6.30 8.07 38.67
CA ARG A 566 6.69 8.34 37.28
C ARG A 566 5.52 8.91 36.48
N SER A 567 5.84 9.51 35.33
CA SER A 567 4.89 9.93 34.30
C SER A 567 4.06 8.77 33.70
N TYR A 568 4.59 7.53 33.71
CA TYR A 568 3.98 6.33 33.12
C TYR A 568 3.61 5.23 34.14
N ALA A 569 2.66 4.37 33.78
CA ALA A 569 2.18 3.27 34.63
C ALA A 569 3.18 2.10 34.70
N LYS A 570 3.18 1.36 35.83
CA LYS A 570 4.14 0.28 36.12
C LYS A 570 4.24 -0.81 35.04
N ALA A 571 3.16 -1.09 34.30
CA ALA A 571 3.17 -2.05 33.20
C ALA A 571 4.20 -1.70 32.10
N TYR A 572 4.51 -0.40 31.91
CA TYR A 572 5.41 0.09 30.86
C TYR A 572 6.87 0.26 31.33
N GLU A 573 7.16 0.02 32.61
CA GLU A 573 8.52 0.05 33.18
C GLU A 573 9.49 -0.91 32.49
N ILE A 574 8.98 -2.04 32.00
CA ILE A 574 9.72 -3.02 31.20
C ILE A 574 10.40 -2.41 29.96
N ILE A 575 9.88 -1.31 29.39
CA ILE A 575 10.50 -0.60 28.26
C ILE A 575 11.84 0.02 28.70
N VAL A 576 11.82 0.79 29.79
CA VAL A 576 13.01 1.47 30.32
C VAL A 576 13.99 0.46 30.90
N ASN A 577 13.51 -0.56 31.61
CA ASN A 577 14.37 -1.59 32.18
C ASN A 577 15.10 -2.39 31.09
N ARG A 578 14.47 -2.70 29.94
CA ARG A 578 15.17 -3.34 28.81
C ARG A 578 16.26 -2.45 28.22
N ALA A 579 16.04 -1.14 28.12
CA ALA A 579 17.07 -0.20 27.66
C ALA A 579 18.24 -0.08 28.66
N LEU A 580 17.96 -0.11 29.97
CA LEU A 580 18.98 -0.15 31.03
C LEU A 580 19.76 -1.47 31.04
N ASP A 581 19.09 -2.62 30.93
CA ASP A 581 19.75 -3.93 30.82
C ASP A 581 20.65 -4.01 29.58
N TYR A 582 20.20 -3.47 28.44
CA TYR A 582 21.03 -3.36 27.24
C TYR A 582 22.24 -2.45 27.47
N CYS A 583 22.04 -1.26 28.02
CA CYS A 583 23.10 -0.30 28.34
C CYS A 583 24.16 -0.94 29.26
N HIS A 584 23.74 -1.54 30.38
CA HIS A 584 24.65 -2.26 31.27
C HIS A 584 25.40 -3.40 30.58
N SER A 585 24.70 -4.23 29.81
CA SER A 585 25.31 -5.38 29.13
C SER A 585 26.32 -4.95 28.06
N PHE A 586 26.04 -3.88 27.31
CA PHE A 586 27.00 -3.31 26.38
C PHE A 586 28.20 -2.68 27.11
N LEU A 587 27.97 -1.85 28.14
CA LEU A 587 29.06 -1.19 28.85
C LEU A 587 29.97 -2.20 29.56
N GLN A 588 29.39 -3.25 30.15
CA GLN A 588 30.15 -4.39 30.68
C GLN A 588 31.02 -5.05 29.59
N ASN A 589 30.45 -5.35 28.42
CA ASN A 589 31.19 -5.99 27.33
C ASN A 589 32.27 -5.07 26.72
N LYS A 590 32.02 -3.76 26.56
CA LYS A 590 32.97 -2.81 25.96
C LYS A 590 34.08 -2.39 26.93
N TYR A 591 33.73 -2.08 28.17
CA TYR A 591 34.65 -1.50 29.17
C TYR A 591 35.10 -2.51 30.23
N GLY A 592 34.76 -3.78 30.12
CA GLY A 592 35.22 -4.85 31.01
C GLY A 592 34.70 -4.74 32.45
N MET A 593 33.54 -4.12 32.66
CA MET A 593 33.06 -3.75 33.99
C MET A 593 32.68 -4.97 34.85
N THR A 594 33.12 -4.95 36.11
CA THR A 594 32.70 -5.95 37.12
C THR A 594 31.27 -5.70 37.61
N ASP A 595 30.88 -4.43 37.71
CA ASP A 595 29.66 -3.98 38.38
C ASP A 595 28.79 -3.12 37.46
N ARG A 596 27.47 -3.15 37.69
CA ARG A 596 26.53 -2.26 36.99
C ARG A 596 26.60 -0.84 37.54
N ILE A 597 26.39 0.15 36.68
CA ILE A 597 26.12 1.53 37.11
C ILE A 597 24.88 1.52 38.03
N PRO A 598 24.93 2.07 39.26
CA PRO A 598 23.79 2.04 40.17
C PRO A 598 22.54 2.72 39.59
N VAL A 599 21.41 2.03 39.62
CA VAL A 599 20.09 2.58 39.28
C VAL A 599 19.34 2.86 40.59
N LEU A 600 19.11 4.13 40.90
CA LEU A 600 18.61 4.60 42.19
C LEU A 600 17.27 5.33 42.06
N ALA A 601 16.43 5.23 43.09
CA ALA A 601 15.14 5.95 43.17
C ALA A 601 15.27 7.45 43.49
N LYS A 602 16.46 7.87 43.96
CA LYS A 602 16.88 9.23 44.31
C LYS A 602 18.40 9.33 44.09
N PRO A 603 18.96 10.50 43.78
CA PRO A 603 20.41 10.68 43.75
C PRO A 603 21.05 10.46 45.13
N SER A 604 22.32 10.07 45.14
CA SER A 604 23.16 10.04 46.33
C SER A 604 23.94 11.34 46.51
N ASP A 605 24.41 11.59 47.73
CA ASP A 605 25.18 12.79 48.11
C ASP A 605 26.63 12.78 47.57
N LYS A 606 27.00 11.80 46.73
CA LYS A 606 28.31 11.75 46.06
C LYS A 606 28.42 12.87 45.04
N ASP A 607 29.58 13.51 44.95
CA ASP A 607 29.91 14.35 43.79
C ASP A 607 30.37 13.46 42.64
N ASN A 608 29.44 13.15 41.73
CA ASN A 608 29.64 12.29 40.57
C ASN A 608 28.62 12.60 39.47
N THR A 609 28.88 12.07 38.27
CA THR A 609 27.98 12.16 37.10
C THR A 609 26.64 11.49 37.37
N LYS A 610 25.54 12.21 37.18
CA LYS A 610 24.16 11.72 37.39
C LYS A 610 23.38 11.71 36.09
N ILE A 611 22.66 10.63 35.80
CA ILE A 611 21.79 10.52 34.62
C ILE A 611 20.33 10.38 35.08
N PHE A 612 19.57 11.46 35.02
CA PHE A 612 18.16 11.49 35.44
C PHE A 612 17.22 11.05 34.31
N LEU A 613 16.26 10.18 34.62
CA LEU A 613 15.27 9.66 33.67
C LEU A 613 13.85 10.12 34.04
N GLY A 614 13.19 10.84 33.13
CA GLY A 614 11.83 11.39 33.33
C GLY A 614 11.77 12.92 33.25
N SER A 615 10.69 13.46 32.68
CA SER A 615 10.58 14.91 32.44
C SER A 615 10.49 15.73 33.73
N GLU A 616 10.00 15.11 34.82
CA GLU A 616 9.86 15.74 36.13
C GLU A 616 11.21 16.18 36.73
N HIS A 617 12.30 15.48 36.40
CA HIS A 617 13.63 15.83 36.89
C HIS A 617 14.22 17.07 36.19
N PHE A 618 14.00 17.22 34.88
CA PHE A 618 14.48 18.41 34.17
C PHE A 618 13.54 19.61 34.37
N ALA A 619 12.22 19.40 34.46
CA ALA A 619 11.25 20.45 34.77
C ALA A 619 11.47 21.12 36.14
N ALA A 620 12.15 20.45 37.07
CA ALA A 620 12.56 21.00 38.36
C ALA A 620 13.81 21.92 38.28
N VAL A 621 14.56 21.87 37.18
CA VAL A 621 15.78 22.66 36.95
C VAL A 621 15.56 23.75 35.90
N ASP A 622 14.83 23.42 34.84
CA ASP A 622 14.55 24.30 33.69
C ASP A 622 13.14 23.99 33.16
N LYS A 623 12.14 24.60 33.82
CA LYS A 623 10.72 24.37 33.51
C LYS A 623 10.33 24.84 32.12
N GLU A 624 10.93 25.93 31.63
CA GLU A 624 10.57 26.54 30.35
C GLU A 624 11.11 25.71 29.18
N GLN A 625 12.41 25.33 29.22
CA GLN A 625 12.96 24.45 28.20
C GLN A 625 12.28 23.07 28.23
N CYS A 626 11.99 22.51 29.41
CA CYS A 626 11.26 21.24 29.51
C CYS A 626 9.87 21.32 28.86
N ALA A 627 9.12 22.40 29.09
CA ALA A 627 7.81 22.60 28.46
C ALA A 627 7.91 22.81 26.93
N ALA A 628 8.94 23.50 26.45
CA ALA A 628 9.20 23.65 25.02
C ALA A 628 9.55 22.31 24.35
N ASP A 629 10.34 21.48 25.01
CA ASP A 629 10.73 20.16 24.52
C ASP A 629 9.53 19.19 24.52
N LEU A 630 8.75 19.14 25.59
CA LEU A 630 7.54 18.31 25.67
C LEU A 630 6.52 18.69 24.58
N LYS A 631 6.39 19.97 24.23
CA LYS A 631 5.55 20.44 23.11
C LYS A 631 6.00 19.89 21.74
N ILE A 632 7.27 19.53 21.56
CA ILE A 632 7.81 18.90 20.35
C ILE A 632 7.62 17.37 20.37
N LEU A 633 7.65 16.78 21.57
CA LEU A 633 7.71 15.33 21.80
C LEU A 633 6.36 14.68 22.12
N ASP A 634 5.36 15.41 22.61
CA ASP A 634 4.03 14.87 22.88
C ASP A 634 3.38 14.28 21.62
N GLY A 635 2.76 13.10 21.76
CA GLY A 635 2.25 12.33 20.63
C GLY A 635 3.33 11.62 19.81
N LYS A 636 4.62 11.72 20.15
CA LYS A 636 5.73 11.16 19.36
C LYS A 636 6.72 10.35 20.18
N ALA A 637 7.34 9.35 19.53
CA ALA A 637 8.31 8.45 20.16
C ALA A 637 9.70 9.07 20.41
N GLY A 638 9.83 10.39 20.36
CA GLY A 638 11.10 11.10 20.44
C GLY A 638 11.69 11.24 21.84
N CYS A 639 12.89 11.82 21.94
CA CYS A 639 13.51 12.14 23.22
C CYS A 639 14.16 13.54 23.23
N ALA A 640 14.38 14.06 24.42
CA ALA A 640 15.30 15.16 24.69
C ALA A 640 16.43 14.68 25.60
N ILE A 641 17.62 15.23 25.36
CA ILE A 641 18.81 15.02 26.19
C ILE A 641 19.40 16.40 26.53
N ARG A 642 19.68 16.64 27.81
CA ARG A 642 20.10 17.94 28.38
C ARG A 642 21.22 17.74 29.37
N ALA A 643 22.10 18.72 29.52
CA ALA A 643 23.10 18.77 30.58
C ALA A 643 22.93 20.02 31.47
N ARG A 644 23.11 19.86 32.79
CA ARG A 644 23.23 20.97 33.75
C ARG A 644 24.28 20.56 34.80
N GLY A 645 25.42 21.26 34.84
CA GLY A 645 26.56 20.87 35.68
C GLY A 645 27.05 19.45 35.36
N SER A 646 27.25 18.63 36.38
CA SER A 646 27.62 17.20 36.28
C SER A 646 26.44 16.25 35.98
N SER A 647 25.25 16.78 35.66
CA SER A 647 24.04 15.99 35.47
C SER A 647 23.53 16.00 34.03
N ILE A 648 23.20 14.82 33.52
CA ILE A 648 22.47 14.58 32.26
C ILE A 648 21.01 14.25 32.58
N TYR A 649 20.09 14.70 31.72
CA TYR A 649 18.65 14.43 31.84
C TYR A 649 18.14 13.82 30.53
N ILE A 650 17.36 12.75 30.61
CA ILE A 650 16.76 12.05 29.47
C ILE A 650 15.25 11.90 29.70
N TYR A 651 14.45 12.40 28.76
CA TYR A 651 12.98 12.31 28.83
C TYR A 651 12.35 12.24 27.44
N GLY A 652 11.07 11.87 27.41
CA GLY A 652 10.23 11.83 26.21
C GLY A 652 8.93 12.59 26.44
N GLY A 653 8.09 12.69 25.41
CA GLY A 653 6.71 13.15 25.53
C GLY A 653 5.73 12.00 25.76
N ASN A 654 4.44 12.31 25.83
CA ASN A 654 3.37 11.33 25.97
C ASN A 654 3.11 10.59 24.65
N PHE A 655 3.81 9.47 24.43
CA PHE A 655 3.57 8.58 23.29
C PHE A 655 2.67 7.37 23.64
N ASN A 656 1.57 7.23 22.91
CA ASN A 656 0.58 6.15 23.05
C ASN A 656 0.21 5.91 24.53
N TYR A 657 0.07 4.64 24.96
CA TYR A 657 -0.12 4.28 26.37
C TYR A 657 1.20 4.26 27.16
N ALA A 658 2.36 4.14 26.50
CA ALA A 658 3.68 4.04 27.13
C ALA A 658 4.14 5.37 27.74
N ARG A 659 3.60 6.48 27.26
CA ARG A 659 4.01 7.85 27.56
C ARG A 659 5.52 8.02 27.36
N GLU A 660 6.19 8.69 28.29
CA GLU A 660 7.61 9.04 28.19
C GLU A 660 8.55 7.83 28.14
N ALA A 661 8.11 6.63 28.55
CA ALA A 661 8.94 5.43 28.64
C ALA A 661 9.66 5.09 27.32
N ARG A 662 8.98 5.25 26.17
CA ARG A 662 9.57 5.04 24.84
C ARG A 662 10.65 6.07 24.51
N GLY A 663 10.42 7.34 24.86
CA GLY A 663 11.41 8.40 24.68
C GLY A 663 12.63 8.25 25.59
N ILE A 664 12.42 7.88 26.86
CA ILE A 664 13.50 7.56 27.81
C ILE A 664 14.39 6.45 27.27
N ALA A 665 13.80 5.35 26.77
CA ALA A 665 14.55 4.24 26.19
C ALA A 665 15.32 4.65 24.91
N ASN A 666 14.67 5.37 23.99
CA ASN A 666 15.32 5.92 22.79
C ASN A 666 16.48 6.87 23.14
N GLY A 667 16.34 7.68 24.19
CA GLY A 667 17.37 8.59 24.67
C GLY A 667 18.56 7.88 25.33
N ILE A 668 18.33 6.80 26.08
CA ILE A 668 19.42 5.93 26.59
C ILE A 668 20.24 5.37 25.44
N TYR A 669 19.58 4.80 24.41
CA TYR A 669 20.29 4.30 23.23
C TYR A 669 21.02 5.40 22.44
N THR A 670 20.43 6.60 22.35
CA THR A 670 21.03 7.74 21.63
C THR A 670 22.26 8.28 22.35
N LEU A 671 22.21 8.44 23.68
CA LEU A 671 23.38 8.82 24.48
C LEU A 671 24.52 7.81 24.32
N LEU A 672 24.20 6.51 24.21
CA LEU A 672 25.16 5.43 24.10
C LEU A 672 25.87 5.40 22.72
N GLU A 673 25.10 5.41 21.62
CA GLU A 673 25.66 5.41 20.26
C GLU A 673 26.53 6.65 20.03
N ASN A 674 26.11 7.81 20.54
CA ASN A 674 26.81 9.08 20.31
C ASN A 674 27.99 9.35 21.27
N ASN A 675 28.17 8.58 22.35
CA ASN A 675 29.37 8.65 23.20
C ASN A 675 30.32 7.46 23.00
N THR A 676 30.05 6.57 22.05
CA THR A 676 30.88 5.39 21.78
C THR A 676 31.01 5.13 20.28
N ASP A 677 31.75 4.08 19.93
CA ASP A 677 32.01 3.56 18.58
C ASP A 677 31.06 2.41 18.18
N GLU A 678 29.96 2.26 18.92
CA GLU A 678 29.01 1.16 18.84
C GLU A 678 28.09 1.27 17.63
N ILE A 679 27.79 0.13 17.00
CA ILE A 679 26.59 -0.01 16.18
C ILE A 679 25.94 -1.38 16.37
N MET A 680 24.62 -1.37 16.54
CA MET A 680 23.79 -2.56 16.55
C MET A 680 23.44 -2.96 15.10
N VAL A 681 23.76 -4.20 14.76
CA VAL A 681 23.51 -4.82 13.45
C VAL A 681 22.93 -6.22 13.64
N PHE A 682 22.54 -6.89 12.55
CA PHE A 682 22.01 -8.25 12.59
C PHE A 682 22.84 -9.24 11.78
N LEU A 683 23.12 -10.41 12.38
CA LEU A 683 23.53 -11.58 11.60
C LEU A 683 22.27 -12.24 11.03
N ALA A 684 22.15 -12.21 9.71
CA ALA A 684 20.99 -12.73 8.99
C ALA A 684 21.07 -14.25 8.76
N ALA A 685 20.07 -15.00 9.26
CA ALA A 685 19.67 -16.30 8.73
C ALA A 685 18.32 -16.76 9.32
N GLY A 686 17.22 -16.63 8.57
CA GLY A 686 15.91 -17.20 8.93
C GLY A 686 14.87 -16.20 9.43
N ARG A 687 13.81 -16.69 10.11
CA ARG A 687 12.64 -15.88 10.51
C ARG A 687 12.93 -14.90 11.66
N SER A 688 13.95 -15.18 12.47
CA SER A 688 14.33 -14.41 13.66
C SER A 688 15.79 -13.96 13.51
N PRO A 689 16.06 -12.79 12.91
CA PRO A 689 17.42 -12.28 12.78
C PRO A 689 17.97 -11.90 14.17
N THR A 690 19.24 -12.21 14.44
CA THR A 690 19.80 -12.04 15.80
C THR A 690 20.71 -10.81 15.88
N PRO A 691 20.47 -9.88 16.82
CA PRO A 691 21.28 -8.67 16.98
C PRO A 691 22.71 -8.94 17.43
N ARG A 692 23.62 -8.02 17.07
CA ARG A 692 25.03 -7.98 17.43
C ARG A 692 25.50 -6.52 17.54
N ASN A 693 26.19 -6.20 18.62
CA ASN A 693 26.89 -4.93 18.75
C ASN A 693 28.29 -5.07 18.12
N VAL A 694 28.71 -4.11 17.30
CA VAL A 694 30.09 -3.97 16.81
C VAL A 694 30.74 -2.78 17.54
N PHE A 695 31.83 -3.04 18.28
CA PHE A 695 32.57 -2.05 19.08
C PHE A 695 34.03 -2.51 19.28
N GLU A 696 34.92 -1.63 19.77
CA GLU A 696 36.26 -2.00 20.26
C GLU A 696 36.29 -2.10 21.79
N PHE A 697 37.03 -3.06 22.34
CA PHE A 697 37.22 -3.19 23.79
C PHE A 697 38.12 -2.08 24.34
N SER A 698 37.65 -1.33 25.35
CA SER A 698 38.47 -0.29 26.00
C SER A 698 39.47 -0.96 26.95
N LYS A 699 40.75 -0.90 26.58
CA LYS A 699 41.86 -1.57 27.31
C LYS A 699 42.12 -0.99 28.71
N ASP A 700 41.62 0.22 28.95
CA ASP A 700 41.74 1.01 30.17
C ASP A 700 40.45 1.05 31.01
N GLY A 701 39.34 0.55 30.47
CA GLY A 701 38.03 0.58 31.12
C GLY A 701 37.51 1.98 31.46
N ASN A 702 37.89 3.03 30.73
CA ASN A 702 37.44 4.39 30.99
C ASN A 702 36.31 4.82 30.03
N LEU A 703 35.36 5.61 30.53
CA LEU A 703 34.36 6.31 29.70
C LEU A 703 34.07 7.70 30.29
N ASP A 704 34.22 8.71 29.44
CA ASP A 704 33.67 10.05 29.63
C ASP A 704 32.50 10.27 28.69
N LEU A 705 31.40 10.80 29.23
CA LEU A 705 30.38 11.42 28.38
C LEU A 705 30.94 12.74 27.88
N VAL A 706 30.90 12.95 26.57
CA VAL A 706 31.38 14.14 25.85
C VAL A 706 30.33 14.71 24.91
N TRP A 707 29.19 14.04 24.80
CA TRP A 707 28.03 14.37 23.98
C TRP A 707 26.75 14.19 24.81
N GLY A 708 25.79 15.12 24.72
CA GLY A 708 24.51 15.01 25.42
C GLY A 708 23.86 16.31 25.91
N ASP A 709 24.07 17.45 25.25
CA ASP A 709 23.33 18.69 25.57
C ASP A 709 22.67 19.34 24.35
N GLY A 710 21.59 20.09 24.58
CA GLY A 710 20.81 20.77 23.55
C GLY A 710 20.12 19.84 22.53
N TYR A 711 20.11 18.53 22.75
CA TYR A 711 19.58 17.55 21.80
C TYR A 711 18.07 17.34 22.00
N VAL A 712 17.29 17.43 20.93
CA VAL A 712 15.91 16.93 20.85
C VAL A 712 15.77 16.22 19.52
N ASN A 713 15.25 15.00 19.52
CA ASN A 713 14.85 14.34 18.29
C ASN A 713 13.39 13.90 18.34
N SER A 714 12.65 14.32 17.34
CA SER A 714 11.30 13.87 17.02
C SER A 714 11.43 12.89 15.85
N PRO A 715 10.83 11.69 15.88
CA PRO A 715 10.59 10.95 14.65
C PRO A 715 9.59 11.73 13.77
N SER A 716 9.61 11.44 12.48
CA SER A 716 8.74 12.10 11.50
C SER A 716 7.41 11.37 11.31
N LEU A 717 7.42 10.04 11.50
CA LEU A 717 6.23 9.17 11.50
C LEU A 717 5.81 8.79 12.92
N GLU A 718 4.54 8.37 13.07
CA GLU A 718 4.00 7.84 14.33
C GLU A 718 4.41 6.36 14.53
N TYR A 719 4.46 5.59 13.45
CA TYR A 719 4.89 4.19 13.44
C TYR A 719 5.61 3.84 12.13
N TRP A 720 6.63 2.99 12.20
CA TRP A 720 7.32 2.46 11.02
C TRP A 720 7.92 1.09 11.31
N SER A 721 8.16 0.26 10.29
CA SER A 721 8.99 -0.95 10.42
C SER A 721 9.51 -1.44 9.07
N VAL A 722 10.80 -1.79 8.98
CA VAL A 722 11.41 -2.35 7.75
C VAL A 722 11.46 -3.89 7.81
N THR A 723 11.33 -4.55 6.65
CA THR A 723 11.25 -6.02 6.47
C THR A 723 9.97 -6.66 7.04
N GLY A 724 8.89 -5.87 7.14
CA GLY A 724 7.60 -6.27 7.73
C GLY A 724 7.47 -5.84 9.22
N PRO A 725 6.34 -6.15 9.88
CA PRO A 725 5.87 -5.44 11.09
C PRO A 725 6.65 -5.68 12.41
N TYR A 726 7.78 -6.40 12.40
CA TYR A 726 8.42 -6.90 13.64
C TYR A 726 9.95 -6.81 13.73
N THR A 727 10.66 -6.23 12.75
CA THR A 727 12.11 -6.55 12.58
C THR A 727 13.09 -5.38 12.55
N TYR A 728 12.70 -4.16 12.14
CA TYR A 728 13.58 -2.98 12.16
C TYR A 728 12.81 -1.70 12.54
N MET A 729 13.06 -1.18 13.74
CA MET A 729 12.49 0.09 14.21
C MET A 729 13.56 0.98 14.88
N ASP A 730 14.41 1.61 14.06
CA ASP A 730 15.52 2.55 14.39
C ASP A 730 16.62 2.02 15.35
N ARG A 731 16.22 1.65 16.57
CA ARG A 731 17.09 1.11 17.64
C ARG A 731 16.50 -0.10 18.36
N ASN A 732 15.24 -0.45 18.09
CA ASN A 732 14.58 -1.63 18.65
C ASN A 732 14.93 -2.89 17.86
N PHE A 733 15.72 -3.76 18.46
CA PHE A 733 16.23 -4.96 17.82
C PHE A 733 16.07 -6.17 18.75
N ASN A 734 15.37 -7.20 18.25
CA ASN A 734 15.00 -8.43 18.97
C ASN A 734 14.16 -8.23 20.24
N PHE A 735 12.95 -7.70 20.08
CA PHE A 735 11.87 -8.18 20.93
C PHE A 735 11.42 -9.56 20.42
N PRO A 736 11.34 -10.61 21.28
CA PRO A 736 10.60 -11.81 20.93
C PRO A 736 9.12 -11.47 20.78
N ASP A 737 8.42 -12.24 19.93
CA ASP A 737 7.00 -12.19 19.53
C ASP A 737 6.09 -11.14 20.20
N ALA A 738 5.27 -10.47 19.38
CA ALA A 738 4.30 -9.43 19.79
C ALA A 738 3.34 -9.80 20.93
N TRP A 739 3.26 -11.08 21.31
CA TRP A 739 2.53 -11.57 22.48
C TRP A 739 3.14 -11.19 23.84
N HIS A 740 4.41 -10.75 23.87
CA HIS A 740 5.12 -10.41 25.11
C HIS A 740 4.83 -9.00 25.64
N LEU A 741 4.67 -8.89 26.96
CA LEU A 741 4.59 -7.61 27.67
C LEU A 741 5.89 -6.81 27.48
N GLY A 742 5.77 -5.50 27.28
CA GLY A 742 6.84 -4.55 26.95
C GLY A 742 7.31 -4.54 25.49
N THR A 743 6.90 -5.49 24.67
CA THR A 743 7.34 -5.61 23.27
C THR A 743 6.54 -4.70 22.37
N TRP A 744 5.23 -4.94 22.33
CA TRP A 744 4.32 -4.17 21.50
C TRP A 744 4.09 -2.78 22.08
N GLU A 745 4.25 -2.63 23.41
CA GLU A 745 4.14 -1.36 24.10
C GLU A 745 5.26 -0.40 23.71
N TYR A 746 6.43 -0.94 23.36
CA TYR A 746 7.46 -0.14 22.70
C TYR A 746 7.09 0.09 21.23
N GLY A 747 6.76 -0.97 20.47
CA GLY A 747 6.43 -0.87 19.05
C GLY A 747 5.35 0.17 18.73
N GLY A 748 4.35 0.33 19.59
CA GLY A 748 3.28 1.34 19.50
C GLY A 748 1.91 0.73 19.18
N LEU A 749 1.87 -0.42 18.51
CA LEU A 749 0.65 -1.14 18.12
C LEU A 749 0.72 -2.59 18.61
N ARG A 750 -0.35 -3.04 19.28
CA ARG A 750 -0.35 -4.32 20.01
C ARG A 750 -0.20 -5.53 19.09
N HIS A 751 -1.05 -5.56 18.07
CA HIS A 751 -0.88 -6.37 16.87
C HIS A 751 -1.41 -5.54 15.70
N HIS A 752 -0.67 -5.49 14.59
CA HIS A 752 -1.34 -5.60 13.30
C HIS A 752 -1.79 -7.05 13.22
N THR A 753 -3.05 -7.34 13.54
CA THR A 753 -3.53 -8.73 13.46
C THR A 753 -3.60 -9.11 11.98
N VAL A 754 -2.58 -9.81 11.47
CA VAL A 754 -2.48 -10.22 10.06
C VAL A 754 -3.53 -11.29 9.78
N ASN A 755 -4.73 -10.83 9.40
CA ASN A 755 -5.85 -11.69 9.06
C ASN A 755 -6.28 -11.36 7.64
N HIS A 756 -6.13 -12.35 6.77
CA HIS A 756 -6.80 -12.41 5.49
C HIS A 756 -8.33 -12.37 5.66
N TRP A 757 -9.06 -11.95 4.63
CA TRP A 757 -10.51 -11.72 4.71
C TRP A 757 -11.25 -13.02 5.02
N TRP A 758 -10.72 -14.17 4.56
CA TRP A 758 -11.26 -15.48 4.93
C TRP A 758 -11.13 -15.83 6.42
N GLY A 759 -10.47 -15.03 7.23
CA GLY A 759 -10.45 -15.16 8.68
C GLY A 759 -11.77 -14.84 9.38
N TYR A 760 -12.85 -14.48 8.66
CA TYR A 760 -14.08 -13.93 9.24
C TYR A 760 -15.39 -14.41 8.60
N GLY A 761 -16.05 -15.39 9.22
CA GLY A 761 -17.40 -15.84 8.85
C GLY A 761 -17.45 -16.87 7.70
N THR A 762 -16.27 -17.33 7.29
CA THR A 762 -15.94 -18.14 6.11
C THR A 762 -15.32 -19.50 6.48
N GLU A 763 -15.33 -19.84 7.77
CA GLU A 763 -14.83 -21.10 8.33
C GLU A 763 -15.59 -22.35 7.81
N PRO A 764 -14.92 -23.49 7.56
CA PRO A 764 -13.48 -23.71 7.62
C PRO A 764 -12.75 -23.01 6.47
N ASN A 765 -11.61 -22.38 6.80
CA ASN A 765 -10.99 -21.36 5.95
C ASN A 765 -9.50 -21.61 5.62
N HIS A 766 -8.92 -22.71 6.11
CA HIS A 766 -7.55 -23.09 5.80
C HIS A 766 -7.39 -23.56 4.34
N PRO A 767 -6.18 -23.46 3.75
CA PRO A 767 -5.89 -24.02 2.44
C PRO A 767 -6.34 -25.49 2.33
N GLY A 768 -7.06 -25.81 1.24
CA GLY A 768 -7.57 -27.16 0.97
C GLY A 768 -8.81 -27.57 1.79
N ALA A 769 -9.49 -26.64 2.47
CA ALA A 769 -10.85 -26.87 2.95
C ALA A 769 -11.87 -26.90 1.78
N GLU A 770 -13.05 -27.49 2.01
CA GLU A 770 -14.19 -27.34 1.11
C GLU A 770 -14.89 -25.98 1.34
N PRO A 771 -15.24 -25.21 0.29
CA PRO A 771 -15.79 -23.87 0.43
C PRO A 771 -17.28 -23.86 0.84
N ASN A 772 -17.58 -23.21 1.97
CA ASN A 772 -18.95 -23.01 2.47
C ASN A 772 -19.78 -22.01 1.64
N GLU A 773 -21.02 -21.74 2.05
CA GLU A 773 -21.96 -20.91 1.29
C GLU A 773 -21.61 -19.42 1.18
N THR A 774 -20.73 -18.92 2.05
CA THR A 774 -20.21 -17.54 2.03
C THR A 774 -19.05 -17.34 1.05
N TRP A 775 -18.41 -18.40 0.55
CA TRP A 775 -17.34 -18.30 -0.43
C TRP A 775 -17.84 -17.82 -1.80
N GLY A 776 -17.02 -17.05 -2.52
CA GLY A 776 -17.38 -16.48 -3.81
C GLY A 776 -17.60 -17.54 -4.89
N LEU A 777 -18.43 -17.23 -5.89
CA LEU A 777 -18.52 -18.01 -7.13
C LEU A 777 -17.51 -17.48 -8.15
N GLY A 778 -16.75 -18.36 -8.79
CA GLY A 778 -15.87 -18.07 -9.91
C GLY A 778 -16.58 -18.08 -11.26
N GLU A 779 -15.84 -17.73 -12.32
CA GLU A 779 -16.36 -17.70 -13.70
C GLU A 779 -16.78 -19.08 -14.22
N ASP A 780 -16.23 -20.17 -13.67
CA ASP A 780 -16.62 -21.54 -13.99
C ASP A 780 -17.90 -22.00 -13.25
N GLY A 781 -18.56 -21.08 -12.52
CA GLY A 781 -19.77 -21.33 -11.74
C GLY A 781 -19.54 -22.06 -10.41
N LYS A 782 -18.31 -22.46 -10.09
CA LYS A 782 -17.99 -23.16 -8.83
C LYS A 782 -17.63 -22.18 -7.73
N ARG A 783 -17.62 -22.67 -6.49
CA ARG A 783 -17.12 -21.89 -5.35
C ARG A 783 -15.59 -21.83 -5.38
N MET A 784 -15.05 -20.64 -5.10
CA MET A 784 -13.62 -20.41 -4.93
C MET A 784 -13.12 -21.14 -3.69
N LEU A 785 -11.97 -21.83 -3.81
CA LEU A 785 -11.39 -22.60 -2.71
C LEU A 785 -10.87 -21.69 -1.58
N PRO A 786 -10.90 -22.12 -0.31
CA PRO A 786 -10.34 -21.37 0.80
C PRO A 786 -8.82 -21.25 0.80
N GLY A 787 -8.31 -20.08 1.19
CA GLY A 787 -6.88 -19.77 1.35
C GLY A 787 -6.47 -18.43 0.75
N CYS A 788 -5.20 -18.04 0.97
CA CYS A 788 -4.59 -16.95 0.21
C CYS A 788 -4.28 -17.42 -1.22
N TYR A 789 -4.14 -16.48 -2.17
CA TYR A 789 -3.97 -16.69 -3.62
C TYR A 789 -5.16 -17.35 -4.36
N THR A 790 -6.07 -18.04 -3.67
CA THR A 790 -7.11 -18.89 -4.31
C THR A 790 -8.34 -18.12 -4.79
N GLY A 791 -8.90 -17.21 -3.99
CA GLY A 791 -10.05 -16.37 -4.36
C GLY A 791 -10.74 -15.71 -3.15
N HIS A 792 -11.68 -14.80 -3.41
CA HIS A 792 -12.38 -14.04 -2.37
C HIS A 792 -13.75 -14.63 -1.97
N PRO A 793 -14.16 -14.44 -0.71
CA PRO A 793 -15.54 -14.63 -0.28
C PRO A 793 -16.57 -13.75 -1.01
N CYS A 794 -17.84 -14.15 -0.92
CA CYS A 794 -18.98 -13.47 -1.53
C CYS A 794 -19.32 -12.20 -0.74
N LEU A 795 -18.81 -11.05 -1.18
CA LEU A 795 -18.90 -9.77 -0.47
C LEU A 795 -20.31 -9.44 0.05
N ILE A 796 -21.38 -9.74 -0.69
CA ILE A 796 -22.76 -9.47 -0.22
C ILE A 796 -23.27 -10.51 0.80
N ASN A 797 -22.96 -11.82 0.63
CA ASN A 797 -23.48 -12.87 1.53
C ASN A 797 -22.66 -13.03 2.82
N VAL A 798 -21.38 -12.63 2.82
CA VAL A 798 -20.48 -12.87 3.96
C VAL A 798 -20.73 -11.91 5.13
N LEU A 799 -21.31 -10.72 4.88
CA LEU A 799 -21.30 -9.58 5.81
C LEU A 799 -21.78 -9.90 7.23
N ASP A 800 -22.97 -10.49 7.42
CA ASP A 800 -23.49 -10.71 8.77
C ASP A 800 -22.70 -11.77 9.55
N LYS A 801 -22.18 -12.81 8.87
CA LYS A 801 -21.26 -13.79 9.46
C LYS A 801 -19.90 -13.17 9.77
N ALA A 802 -19.39 -12.30 8.90
CA ALA A 802 -18.15 -11.56 9.13
C ALA A 802 -18.28 -10.62 10.34
N LYS A 803 -19.35 -9.83 10.44
CA LYS A 803 -19.65 -8.99 11.62
C LYS A 803 -19.66 -9.82 12.91
N ALA A 804 -20.36 -10.96 12.92
CA ALA A 804 -20.42 -11.84 14.08
C ALA A 804 -19.05 -12.43 14.46
N ALA A 805 -18.27 -12.95 13.50
CA ALA A 805 -16.93 -13.49 13.75
C ALA A 805 -15.94 -12.41 14.22
N TYR A 806 -16.03 -11.21 13.66
CA TYR A 806 -15.16 -10.07 13.93
C TYR A 806 -15.43 -9.47 15.32
N LEU A 807 -16.70 -9.29 15.69
CA LEU A 807 -17.11 -8.92 17.04
C LEU A 807 -16.78 -10.02 18.07
N GLY A 808 -17.04 -11.29 17.73
CA GLY A 808 -16.67 -12.44 18.56
C GLY A 808 -15.17 -12.53 18.84
N LYS A 809 -14.32 -12.11 17.90
CA LYS A 809 -12.86 -12.01 18.07
C LYS A 809 -12.46 -10.93 19.09
N ALA A 810 -13.15 -9.79 19.12
CA ALA A 810 -12.95 -8.76 20.13
C ALA A 810 -13.32 -9.25 21.55
N PHE A 811 -14.34 -10.12 21.66
CA PHE A 811 -14.77 -10.71 22.93
C PHE A 811 -13.95 -11.93 23.41
N ARG A 812 -12.92 -12.41 22.68
CA ARG A 812 -12.18 -13.63 23.08
C ARG A 812 -11.43 -13.48 24.41
N THR A 813 -11.53 -14.52 25.24
CA THR A 813 -11.00 -14.54 26.61
C THR A 813 -9.49 -14.91 26.64
N ARG A 814 -9.00 -15.49 27.76
CA ARG A 814 -7.58 -15.65 28.09
C ARG A 814 -6.90 -16.88 27.48
N GLU A 815 -7.67 -17.88 27.06
CA GLU A 815 -7.14 -19.20 26.69
C GLU A 815 -6.16 -19.16 25.49
N ASP A 816 -6.28 -18.18 24.60
CA ASP A 816 -5.33 -17.96 23.48
C ASP A 816 -3.96 -17.40 23.93
N ASN A 817 -3.84 -16.74 25.10
CA ASN A 817 -2.59 -16.09 25.53
C ASN A 817 -2.44 -16.04 27.08
N PRO A 818 -1.52 -16.81 27.68
CA PRO A 818 -1.33 -16.84 29.12
C PRO A 818 -0.70 -15.57 29.71
N GLN A 819 -0.02 -14.74 28.90
CA GLN A 819 0.70 -13.54 29.37
C GLN A 819 -0.23 -12.39 29.78
N VAL A 820 -1.50 -12.47 29.37
CA VAL A 820 -2.55 -11.51 29.73
C VAL A 820 -2.89 -11.60 31.23
N PRO A 821 -3.09 -10.49 31.96
CA PRO A 821 -3.56 -10.53 33.35
C PRO A 821 -4.93 -11.22 33.49
N LYS A 822 -5.11 -12.03 34.55
CA LYS A 822 -6.35 -12.79 34.77
C LYS A 822 -7.54 -11.82 34.91
N GLY A 823 -8.56 -11.99 34.05
CA GLY A 823 -9.75 -11.13 34.02
C GLY A 823 -9.63 -9.85 33.19
N GLN A 824 -8.50 -9.60 32.51
CA GLN A 824 -8.32 -8.37 31.70
C GLN A 824 -8.27 -8.59 30.19
N SER A 825 -8.41 -9.83 29.68
CA SER A 825 -8.25 -10.16 28.26
C SER A 825 -9.09 -9.32 27.31
N TYR A 826 -10.31 -8.98 27.72
CA TYR A 826 -11.19 -8.15 26.92
C TYR A 826 -10.67 -6.69 26.80
N ILE A 827 -10.38 -6.05 27.94
CA ILE A 827 -9.78 -4.69 28.02
C ILE A 827 -8.41 -4.63 27.29
N TYR A 828 -7.68 -5.75 27.28
CA TYR A 828 -6.40 -5.88 26.59
C TYR A 828 -6.59 -5.99 25.06
N ARG A 829 -7.57 -6.75 24.57
CA ARG A 829 -7.92 -6.85 23.14
C ARG A 829 -8.63 -5.62 22.59
N GLN A 830 -9.28 -4.83 23.44
CA GLN A 830 -9.79 -3.50 23.07
C GLN A 830 -8.71 -2.55 22.51
N GLN A 831 -7.42 -2.87 22.66
CA GLN A 831 -6.29 -2.04 22.21
C GLN A 831 -5.58 -2.58 20.94
N ASP A 832 -6.09 -3.66 20.33
CA ASP A 832 -5.51 -4.25 19.11
C ASP A 832 -5.91 -3.45 17.84
N LEU A 833 -5.06 -3.47 16.81
CA LEU A 833 -5.44 -3.01 15.47
C LEU A 833 -5.94 -4.22 14.67
N PHE A 834 -7.21 -4.19 14.28
CA PHE A 834 -7.84 -5.32 13.62
C PHE A 834 -7.50 -5.29 12.12
N GLY A 835 -6.60 -6.17 11.69
CA GLY A 835 -6.25 -6.29 10.28
C GLY A 835 -7.33 -7.05 9.52
N LEU A 836 -7.66 -6.51 8.35
CA LEU A 836 -8.62 -7.01 7.38
C LEU A 836 -7.93 -6.97 6.02
N TRP A 837 -6.91 -7.80 5.84
CA TRP A 837 -6.15 -7.88 4.59
C TRP A 837 -6.91 -8.78 3.62
N VAL A 838 -6.65 -8.67 2.32
CA VAL A 838 -7.26 -9.55 1.30
C VAL A 838 -6.41 -10.76 0.99
N GLU A 839 -6.85 -11.54 0.01
CA GLU A 839 -6.06 -12.58 -0.61
C GLU A 839 -5.27 -11.97 -1.78
N ASP A 840 -4.03 -12.43 -1.95
CA ASP A 840 -3.13 -12.04 -3.05
C ASP A 840 -3.63 -12.57 -4.42
N THR A 841 -4.79 -12.08 -4.88
CA THR A 841 -5.50 -12.63 -6.04
C THR A 841 -6.54 -11.66 -6.62
N HIS A 842 -6.72 -11.68 -7.94
CA HIS A 842 -7.77 -10.91 -8.64
C HIS A 842 -9.13 -11.61 -8.67
N LYS A 843 -9.21 -12.84 -8.16
CA LYS A 843 -10.43 -13.66 -8.19
C LYS A 843 -11.45 -13.13 -7.18
N VAL A 844 -12.46 -12.44 -7.69
CA VAL A 844 -13.60 -11.89 -6.94
C VAL A 844 -14.93 -12.55 -7.36
N CYS A 845 -15.92 -12.54 -6.47
CA CYS A 845 -17.20 -13.23 -6.68
C CYS A 845 -18.01 -12.69 -7.88
N VAL A 846 -18.46 -13.57 -8.77
CA VAL A 846 -19.29 -13.25 -9.95
C VAL A 846 -20.74 -13.77 -9.86
N CYS A 847 -21.24 -14.02 -8.65
CA CYS A 847 -22.65 -14.33 -8.42
C CYS A 847 -23.55 -13.11 -8.67
N GLU A 848 -24.84 -13.32 -8.98
CA GLU A 848 -25.81 -12.25 -9.26
C GLU A 848 -25.76 -11.12 -8.22
N LYS A 849 -25.81 -11.45 -6.92
CA LYS A 849 -25.76 -10.45 -5.85
C LYS A 849 -24.50 -9.59 -5.88
N CYS A 850 -23.35 -10.18 -6.17
CA CYS A 850 -22.06 -9.46 -6.22
C CYS A 850 -21.83 -8.72 -7.54
N LEU A 851 -22.74 -8.84 -8.52
CA LEU A 851 -22.70 -8.11 -9.79
C LEU A 851 -23.85 -7.09 -9.95
N ALA A 852 -24.85 -7.14 -9.06
CA ALA A 852 -25.89 -6.12 -9.00
C ALA A 852 -25.29 -4.73 -8.65
N PRO A 853 -25.82 -3.63 -9.20
CA PRO A 853 -25.28 -2.29 -8.97
C PRO A 853 -25.29 -1.90 -7.49
N ILE A 854 -24.36 -1.04 -7.09
CA ILE A 854 -24.34 -0.40 -5.76
C ILE A 854 -25.02 0.95 -5.89
N ARG A 855 -25.89 1.30 -4.94
CA ARG A 855 -26.49 2.64 -4.83
C ARG A 855 -25.71 3.47 -3.80
N LEU A 856 -25.33 4.68 -4.20
CA LEU A 856 -24.68 5.68 -3.35
C LEU A 856 -25.72 6.60 -2.69
N ALA A 857 -25.33 7.38 -1.68
CA ALA A 857 -26.26 8.18 -0.86
C ALA A 857 -26.97 9.33 -1.60
N ASN A 858 -26.43 9.80 -2.72
CA ASN A 858 -27.11 10.70 -3.66
C ASN A 858 -28.12 10.00 -4.58
N GLY A 859 -28.11 8.66 -4.61
CA GLY A 859 -28.93 7.83 -5.47
C GLY A 859 -28.31 7.45 -6.82
N SER A 860 -27.05 7.80 -7.13
CA SER A 860 -26.37 7.30 -8.32
C SER A 860 -25.93 5.84 -8.16
N LEU A 861 -25.64 5.17 -9.28
CA LEU A 861 -25.31 3.75 -9.31
C LEU A 861 -23.85 3.50 -9.73
N VAL A 862 -23.15 2.68 -8.95
CA VAL A 862 -21.86 2.09 -9.31
C VAL A 862 -22.12 0.71 -9.90
N THR A 863 -21.71 0.48 -11.14
CA THR A 863 -21.97 -0.75 -11.90
C THR A 863 -20.71 -1.61 -12.04
N SER A 864 -20.86 -2.91 -12.33
CA SER A 864 -19.76 -3.90 -12.21
C SER A 864 -18.62 -3.78 -13.24
N ASP A 865 -18.76 -2.83 -14.15
CA ASP A 865 -17.84 -2.36 -15.18
C ASP A 865 -16.99 -1.15 -14.76
N GLN A 866 -17.30 -0.51 -13.62
CA GLN A 866 -16.55 0.61 -13.03
C GLN A 866 -15.43 0.07 -12.11
N PRO A 867 -14.18 0.59 -12.15
CA PRO A 867 -13.07 0.05 -11.36
C PRO A 867 -13.24 0.21 -9.84
N GLU A 868 -14.02 1.20 -9.38
CA GLU A 868 -14.33 1.46 -7.97
C GLU A 868 -15.43 0.54 -7.42
N PHE A 869 -16.11 -0.24 -8.26
CA PHE A 869 -17.21 -1.11 -7.84
C PHE A 869 -16.78 -2.12 -6.77
N ARG A 870 -15.59 -2.73 -6.95
CA ARG A 870 -15.09 -3.75 -6.03
C ARG A 870 -14.57 -3.16 -4.73
N SER A 871 -13.84 -2.04 -4.77
CA SER A 871 -13.44 -1.31 -3.57
C SER A 871 -14.66 -0.83 -2.79
N THR A 872 -15.67 -0.29 -3.47
CA THR A 872 -16.93 0.18 -2.84
C THR A 872 -17.65 -0.95 -2.10
N GLN A 873 -17.77 -2.16 -2.69
CA GLN A 873 -18.33 -3.34 -1.99
C GLN A 873 -17.50 -3.73 -0.75
N PHE A 874 -16.16 -3.73 -0.88
CA PHE A 874 -15.24 -4.15 0.18
C PHE A 874 -15.21 -3.16 1.35
N PHE A 875 -15.01 -1.87 1.09
CA PHE A 875 -14.92 -0.85 2.12
C PHE A 875 -16.27 -0.63 2.82
N ALA A 876 -17.40 -0.79 2.12
CA ALA A 876 -18.74 -0.73 2.75
C ALA A 876 -18.94 -1.87 3.77
N ASN A 877 -18.54 -3.10 3.42
CA ASN A 877 -18.50 -4.22 4.36
C ASN A 877 -17.56 -3.94 5.54
N ALA A 878 -16.35 -3.44 5.27
CA ALA A 878 -15.34 -3.18 6.29
C ALA A 878 -15.81 -2.10 7.29
N CYS A 879 -16.50 -1.07 6.80
CA CYS A 879 -17.18 -0.06 7.61
C CYS A 879 -18.29 -0.69 8.48
N ALA A 880 -19.11 -1.58 7.93
CA ALA A 880 -20.13 -2.28 8.69
C ALA A 880 -19.54 -3.23 9.77
N MET A 881 -18.39 -3.86 9.49
CA MET A 881 -17.66 -4.69 10.45
C MET A 881 -17.05 -3.88 11.59
N ILE A 882 -16.38 -2.75 11.32
CA ILE A 882 -15.84 -1.90 12.38
C ILE A 882 -16.94 -1.17 13.15
N ASN A 883 -18.05 -0.78 12.51
CA ASN A 883 -19.20 -0.19 13.20
C ASN A 883 -19.80 -1.15 14.24
N ALA A 884 -19.97 -2.44 13.92
CA ALA A 884 -20.45 -3.43 14.88
C ALA A 884 -19.55 -3.51 16.15
N VAL A 885 -18.24 -3.37 15.99
CA VAL A 885 -17.29 -3.33 17.12
C VAL A 885 -17.28 -1.96 17.82
N ASN A 886 -17.50 -0.86 17.11
CA ASN A 886 -17.64 0.48 17.70
C ASN A 886 -18.90 0.63 18.55
N VAL A 887 -19.99 -0.05 18.17
CA VAL A 887 -21.24 -0.09 18.93
C VAL A 887 -21.14 -1.01 20.15
N HIS A 888 -20.65 -2.24 19.97
CA HIS A 888 -20.75 -3.30 20.99
C HIS A 888 -19.47 -3.59 21.78
N ALA A 889 -18.32 -3.00 21.43
CA ALA A 889 -17.07 -3.27 22.14
C ALA A 889 -16.27 -2.01 22.51
N ARG A 890 -15.87 -1.18 21.54
CA ARG A 890 -15.10 0.05 21.79
C ARG A 890 -15.30 1.04 20.64
N ARG A 891 -15.90 2.20 20.93
CA ARG A 891 -16.28 3.26 19.95
C ARG A 891 -15.14 3.78 19.06
N ASP A 892 -13.90 3.67 19.53
CA ASP A 892 -12.66 4.10 18.89
C ASP A 892 -11.74 2.90 18.62
N MET A 893 -12.32 1.72 18.32
CA MET A 893 -11.59 0.58 17.80
C MET A 893 -11.20 0.84 16.34
N GLN A 894 -9.95 0.56 15.97
CA GLN A 894 -9.48 0.77 14.61
C GLN A 894 -9.37 -0.52 13.80
N ILE A 895 -9.59 -0.40 12.49
CA ILE A 895 -9.45 -1.44 11.46
C ILE A 895 -8.36 -1.04 10.48
N GLU A 896 -7.63 -2.01 9.92
CA GLU A 896 -6.60 -1.78 8.91
C GLU A 896 -6.73 -2.72 7.71
N SER A 897 -6.67 -2.17 6.50
CA SER A 897 -6.46 -2.95 5.26
C SER A 897 -5.24 -2.43 4.49
N ILE A 898 -4.63 -3.31 3.70
CA ILE A 898 -3.66 -2.91 2.68
C ILE A 898 -4.45 -2.55 1.41
N GLY A 899 -4.28 -1.33 0.90
CA GLY A 899 -4.87 -0.86 -0.36
C GLY A 899 -3.97 -1.24 -1.53
N TYR A 900 -4.05 -2.51 -1.97
CA TYR A 900 -3.38 -3.04 -3.15
C TYR A 900 -4.39 -3.75 -4.06
N LEU A 901 -3.98 -4.04 -5.30
CA LEU A 901 -4.86 -4.55 -6.36
C LEU A 901 -6.12 -3.67 -6.47
N TRP A 902 -7.30 -4.26 -6.72
CA TRP A 902 -8.58 -3.57 -6.87
C TRP A 902 -9.09 -2.79 -5.62
N MET A 903 -8.31 -2.71 -4.52
CA MET A 903 -8.57 -1.84 -3.35
C MET A 903 -7.65 -0.63 -3.23
N SER A 904 -6.63 -0.48 -4.09
CA SER A 904 -5.98 0.84 -4.22
C SER A 904 -6.95 1.86 -4.83
N CYS A 905 -7.95 1.40 -5.60
CA CYS A 905 -9.15 2.17 -5.95
C CYS A 905 -9.80 2.75 -4.68
N ILE A 906 -9.87 4.08 -4.56
CA ILE A 906 -10.72 4.77 -3.59
C ILE A 906 -12.20 4.38 -3.80
N PRO A 907 -12.96 4.01 -2.75
CA PRO A 907 -14.40 3.75 -2.86
C PRO A 907 -15.22 5.05 -3.00
N LEU A 908 -16.42 4.95 -3.59
CA LEU A 908 -17.26 6.11 -3.92
C LEU A 908 -18.21 6.53 -2.78
N PHE A 909 -17.78 6.41 -1.52
CA PHE A 909 -18.54 6.81 -0.33
C PHE A 909 -17.61 7.08 0.87
N GLU A 910 -18.13 7.79 1.87
CA GLU A 910 -17.41 8.15 3.10
C GLU A 910 -17.06 6.92 3.96
N ILE A 911 -15.76 6.70 4.18
CA ILE A 911 -15.23 5.63 5.01
C ILE A 911 -15.33 6.01 6.50
N SER A 912 -15.38 5.00 7.39
CA SER A 912 -15.26 5.17 8.84
C SER A 912 -13.98 5.90 9.23
N ARG A 913 -14.04 6.83 10.20
CA ARG A 913 -12.85 7.57 10.67
C ARG A 913 -11.94 6.73 11.58
N ASN A 914 -12.44 5.58 12.01
CA ASN A 914 -11.67 4.54 12.67
C ASN A 914 -10.90 3.63 11.68
N TYR A 915 -10.89 3.95 10.38
CA TYR A 915 -10.19 3.21 9.35
C TYR A 915 -8.73 3.65 9.19
N LYS A 916 -7.83 2.68 9.02
CA LYS A 916 -6.44 2.88 8.62
C LYS A 916 -6.22 2.23 7.27
N ILE A 917 -5.87 3.03 6.27
CA ILE A 917 -5.48 2.52 4.96
C ILE A 917 -3.95 2.47 4.90
N ARG A 918 -3.38 1.29 4.66
CA ARG A 918 -1.99 1.21 4.18
C ARG A 918 -2.02 1.14 2.67
N PHE A 919 -1.96 2.29 2.02
CA PHE A 919 -1.85 2.35 0.57
C PHE A 919 -0.62 1.59 0.11
N CYS A 920 -0.68 0.96 -1.05
CA CYS A 920 0.38 0.09 -1.54
C CYS A 920 0.53 0.30 -3.05
N PRO A 921 1.59 1.01 -3.52
CA PRO A 921 1.79 1.33 -4.92
C PRO A 921 2.28 0.11 -5.72
N TYR A 922 1.53 -0.99 -5.68
CA TYR A 922 1.89 -2.27 -6.27
C TYR A 922 1.06 -2.53 -7.54
N ILE A 923 1.63 -2.59 -8.75
CA ILE A 923 3.07 -2.62 -9.11
C ILE A 923 3.46 -1.30 -9.78
N ARG A 924 4.25 -0.48 -9.09
CA ARG A 924 4.84 0.78 -9.57
C ARG A 924 5.73 0.56 -10.80
N LYS A 925 5.59 1.41 -11.83
CA LYS A 925 6.37 1.29 -13.09
C LYS A 925 7.87 1.51 -12.86
N ASN A 926 8.26 2.42 -11.98
CA ASN A 926 9.65 2.77 -11.80
C ASN A 926 9.95 3.09 -10.33
N TYR A 927 10.74 2.23 -9.68
CA TYR A 927 11.26 2.49 -8.33
C TYR A 927 12.54 3.33 -8.32
N PHE A 928 13.14 3.60 -9.49
CA PHE A 928 14.26 4.52 -9.68
C PHE A 928 13.84 5.94 -10.09
N ALA A 929 12.53 6.24 -10.01
CA ALA A 929 11.96 7.58 -10.13
C ALA A 929 10.89 7.80 -9.05
N PRO A 930 10.69 9.03 -8.53
CA PRO A 930 9.74 9.29 -7.45
C PRO A 930 8.29 8.94 -7.79
N ILE A 931 7.44 8.81 -6.76
CA ILE A 931 6.02 8.44 -6.91
C ILE A 931 5.24 9.48 -7.72
N TYR A 932 5.57 10.78 -7.56
CA TYR A 932 4.99 11.89 -8.32
C TYR A 932 5.52 12.03 -9.76
N ALA A 933 6.41 11.15 -10.23
CA ALA A 933 6.92 11.19 -11.60
C ALA A 933 5.84 10.73 -12.61
N PRO A 934 5.84 11.21 -13.87
CA PRO A 934 4.86 10.83 -14.89
C PRO A 934 4.65 9.31 -15.06
N CYS A 935 5.72 8.53 -14.92
CA CYS A 935 5.69 7.07 -15.03
C CYS A 935 4.95 6.36 -13.89
N ASN A 936 4.73 7.03 -12.75
CA ASN A 936 4.12 6.47 -11.53
C ASN A 936 2.80 7.19 -11.15
N ASP A 937 2.39 8.18 -11.95
CA ASP A 937 1.29 9.13 -11.69
C ASP A 937 -0.05 8.48 -11.33
N LEU A 938 -0.35 7.29 -11.85
CA LEU A 938 -1.51 6.47 -11.43
C LEU A 938 -1.60 6.35 -9.90
N PHE A 939 -0.51 5.92 -9.25
CA PHE A 939 -0.48 5.72 -7.80
C PHE A 939 -0.40 7.05 -7.04
N TRP A 940 0.18 8.10 -7.64
CA TRP A 940 0.21 9.43 -7.01
C TRP A 940 -1.18 10.06 -6.94
N ARG A 941 -1.98 9.95 -8.01
CA ARG A 941 -3.38 10.41 -8.02
C ARG A 941 -4.22 9.68 -6.98
N ASP A 942 -4.02 8.38 -6.82
CA ASP A 942 -4.73 7.61 -5.79
C ASP A 942 -4.26 7.95 -4.38
N TYR A 943 -2.96 8.18 -4.14
CA TYR A 943 -2.49 8.69 -2.85
C TYR A 943 -3.16 10.04 -2.51
N HIS A 944 -3.19 10.97 -3.47
CA HIS A 944 -3.91 12.23 -3.32
C HIS A 944 -5.40 12.02 -3.04
N ARG A 945 -6.09 11.13 -3.76
CA ARG A 945 -7.51 10.79 -3.53
C ARG A 945 -7.73 10.23 -2.12
N TRP A 946 -6.90 9.30 -1.67
CA TRP A 946 -6.96 8.73 -0.31
C TRP A 946 -6.72 9.78 0.78
N SER A 947 -5.79 10.73 0.57
CA SER A 947 -5.53 11.84 1.51
C SER A 947 -6.67 12.86 1.66
N GLN A 948 -7.71 12.80 0.81
CA GLN A 948 -8.92 13.61 0.92
C GLN A 948 -10.00 12.99 1.82
N LEU A 949 -9.85 11.72 2.23
CA LEU A 949 -10.77 11.05 3.15
C LEU A 949 -10.31 11.24 4.61
N ASP A 950 -11.27 11.29 5.55
CA ASP A 950 -11.01 11.34 6.99
C ASP A 950 -10.64 9.93 7.50
N VAL A 951 -9.46 9.46 7.12
CA VAL A 951 -8.88 8.14 7.46
C VAL A 951 -7.43 8.29 7.91
N THR A 952 -6.88 7.31 8.65
CA THR A 952 -5.43 7.32 8.92
C THR A 952 -4.65 6.81 7.71
N MET A 953 -3.85 7.68 7.09
CA MET A 953 -2.94 7.33 5.99
C MET A 953 -1.68 6.60 6.48
N GLY A 954 -1.37 5.48 5.85
CA GLY A 954 -0.08 4.80 5.92
C GLY A 954 0.30 4.21 4.57
N ILE A 955 1.54 3.71 4.45
CA ILE A 955 2.04 3.07 3.24
C ILE A 955 2.67 1.70 3.53
N TYR A 956 2.49 0.77 2.59
CA TYR A 956 3.16 -0.52 2.52
C TYR A 956 3.90 -0.57 1.18
N GLU A 957 5.23 -0.70 1.20
CA GLU A 957 6.06 -0.68 0.00
C GLU A 957 6.76 -2.02 -0.22
N TYR A 958 7.01 -2.39 -1.48
CA TYR A 958 7.56 -3.70 -1.85
C TYR A 958 9.02 -3.61 -2.32
N PHE A 959 9.93 -3.45 -1.36
CA PHE A 959 11.40 -3.43 -1.55
C PHE A 959 12.01 -4.84 -1.50
N LEU A 960 11.26 -5.83 -1.96
CA LEU A 960 11.62 -7.25 -1.93
C LEU A 960 12.70 -7.61 -2.95
N GLY A 961 13.06 -8.90 -2.98
CA GLY A 961 13.86 -9.52 -4.03
C GLY A 961 15.36 -9.20 -4.05
N VAL A 962 15.79 -8.05 -3.50
CA VAL A 962 17.21 -7.62 -3.56
C VAL A 962 17.65 -6.74 -2.41
N GLY A 963 18.68 -7.20 -1.70
CA GLY A 963 19.43 -6.42 -0.74
C GLY A 963 20.53 -5.51 -1.32
N THR A 964 20.70 -5.44 -2.65
CA THR A 964 21.79 -4.66 -3.29
C THR A 964 21.35 -3.33 -3.87
N ARG A 965 20.06 -2.99 -3.81
CA ARG A 965 19.50 -1.81 -4.48
C ARG A 965 19.46 -0.59 -3.55
N PRO A 966 19.83 0.62 -4.03
CA PRO A 966 19.84 1.86 -3.25
C PRO A 966 18.43 2.45 -3.04
N TRP A 967 17.51 1.69 -2.44
CA TRP A 967 16.11 2.08 -2.24
C TRP A 967 15.96 3.41 -1.48
N SER A 968 16.85 3.68 -0.52
CA SER A 968 16.80 4.85 0.36
C SER A 968 16.85 6.20 -0.38
N ASP A 969 17.50 6.25 -1.55
CA ASP A 969 17.77 7.51 -2.29
C ASP A 969 16.53 8.08 -2.99
N ILE A 970 15.66 7.21 -3.51
CA ILE A 970 14.43 7.61 -4.19
C ILE A 970 13.31 7.73 -3.16
N TYR A 971 13.21 6.77 -2.25
CA TYR A 971 12.16 6.76 -1.25
C TYR A 971 12.29 7.91 -0.23
N GLN A 972 13.46 8.54 -0.10
CA GLN A 972 13.59 9.84 0.58
C GLN A 972 12.69 10.94 -0.03
N TYR A 973 12.54 10.99 -1.36
CA TYR A 973 11.67 11.96 -2.02
C TYR A 973 10.20 11.58 -1.82
N ASP A 974 9.86 10.30 -2.01
CA ASP A 974 8.49 9.78 -1.83
C ASP A 974 7.98 10.04 -0.40
N LEU A 975 8.74 9.62 0.61
CA LEU A 975 8.42 9.79 2.03
C LEU A 975 8.14 11.24 2.41
N LYS A 976 8.85 12.21 1.83
CA LYS A 976 8.65 13.64 2.10
C LYS A 976 7.31 14.16 1.56
N GLU A 977 6.96 13.77 0.34
CA GLU A 977 5.71 14.19 -0.30
C GLU A 977 4.50 13.44 0.28
N GLU A 978 4.66 12.15 0.60
CA GLU A 978 3.67 11.35 1.35
C GLU A 978 3.40 11.96 2.74
N MET A 979 4.45 12.37 3.47
CA MET A 979 4.32 13.08 4.75
C MET A 979 3.61 14.44 4.60
N ALA A 980 3.87 15.19 3.52
CA ALA A 980 3.17 16.44 3.23
C ALA A 980 1.66 16.23 3.00
N LEU A 981 1.28 15.05 2.48
CA LEU A 981 -0.10 14.58 2.34
C LEU A 981 -0.62 13.79 3.58
N GLY A 982 0.09 13.82 4.70
CA GLY A 982 -0.40 13.32 5.99
C GLY A 982 -0.05 11.88 6.35
N LEU A 983 0.93 11.25 5.68
CA LEU A 983 1.43 9.92 6.04
C LEU A 983 1.75 9.81 7.54
N LYS A 984 1.12 8.85 8.22
CA LYS A 984 1.37 8.55 9.64
C LYS A 984 2.23 7.34 9.86
N THR A 985 2.14 6.34 8.97
CA THR A 985 2.84 5.06 9.14
C THR A 985 3.46 4.53 7.85
N ALA A 986 4.62 3.86 7.96
CA ALA A 986 5.29 3.26 6.80
C ALA A 986 5.87 1.88 7.11
N THR A 987 5.53 0.90 6.28
CA THR A 987 5.96 -0.50 6.49
C THR A 987 6.47 -1.12 5.18
N PRO A 988 7.69 -0.77 4.73
CA PRO A 988 8.31 -1.43 3.59
C PRO A 988 8.68 -2.90 3.89
N GLU A 989 8.16 -3.80 3.08
CA GLU A 989 8.61 -5.19 3.05
C GLU A 989 9.89 -5.28 2.21
N SER A 990 11.02 -5.46 2.88
CA SER A 990 12.36 -5.46 2.31
C SER A 990 13.08 -6.80 2.53
N ASP A 991 14.09 -7.08 1.71
CA ASP A 991 14.95 -8.26 1.82
C ASP A 991 15.63 -8.35 3.21
N ARG A 992 15.83 -9.58 3.67
CA ARG A 992 16.44 -9.96 4.95
C ARG A 992 17.85 -10.56 4.79
N SER A 993 18.39 -10.64 3.58
CA SER A 993 19.80 -11.02 3.33
C SER A 993 20.80 -10.08 4.04
N ALA A 994 22.06 -10.51 4.22
CA ALA A 994 23.08 -9.63 4.78
C ALA A 994 23.44 -8.45 3.86
N LEU A 995 23.17 -8.55 2.55
CA LEU A 995 23.34 -7.45 1.60
C LEU A 995 22.41 -6.27 1.94
N ALA A 996 21.15 -6.56 2.29
CA ALA A 996 20.09 -5.58 2.51
C ALA A 996 20.27 -4.69 3.74
N GLN A 997 21.09 -5.09 4.72
CA GLN A 997 20.98 -4.54 6.08
C GLN A 997 21.45 -3.09 6.20
N MET A 998 22.32 -2.65 5.29
CA MET A 998 22.79 -1.26 5.19
C MET A 998 21.67 -0.33 4.68
N GLU A 999 20.85 -0.78 3.73
CA GLU A 999 19.66 -0.06 3.27
C GLU A 999 18.53 -0.14 4.30
N ASN A 1000 18.28 -1.31 4.91
CA ASN A 1000 17.26 -1.46 5.96
C ASN A 1000 17.52 -0.52 7.15
N TRP A 1001 18.78 -0.35 7.55
CA TRP A 1001 19.19 0.61 8.58
C TRP A 1001 19.05 2.07 8.10
N THR A 1002 19.42 2.37 6.84
CA THR A 1002 19.30 3.71 6.26
C THR A 1002 17.84 4.16 6.16
N LEU A 1003 16.94 3.30 5.67
CA LEU A 1003 15.49 3.50 5.66
C LEU A 1003 14.93 3.73 7.07
N ALA A 1004 15.35 2.92 8.05
CA ALA A 1004 14.92 3.08 9.44
C ALA A 1004 15.33 4.43 10.06
N ARG A 1005 16.47 5.00 9.64
CA ARG A 1005 16.94 6.34 10.04
C ARG A 1005 16.23 7.46 9.26
N LEU A 1006 15.87 7.25 7.99
CA LEU A 1006 15.04 8.19 7.22
C LEU A 1006 13.62 8.33 7.77
N PHE A 1007 13.01 7.24 8.26
CA PHE A 1007 11.71 7.32 8.95
C PHE A 1007 11.75 8.12 10.26
N TRP A 1008 12.93 8.19 10.90
CA TRP A 1008 13.14 9.12 11.99
C TRP A 1008 13.28 10.55 11.46
N ASN A 1009 14.25 10.78 10.57
CA ASN A 1009 14.54 12.09 9.97
C ASN A 1009 14.76 11.98 8.45
N PRO A 1010 13.78 12.36 7.61
CA PRO A 1010 13.88 12.26 6.16
C PRO A 1010 14.82 13.31 5.55
N ASP A 1011 15.27 14.31 6.32
CA ASP A 1011 16.30 15.28 5.90
C ASP A 1011 17.74 14.77 6.05
N SER A 1012 17.93 13.57 6.58
CA SER A 1012 19.25 12.91 6.65
C SER A 1012 19.77 12.58 5.25
N ASP A 1013 21.04 12.87 4.93
CA ASP A 1013 21.65 12.40 3.68
C ASP A 1013 21.81 10.87 3.69
N PRO A 1014 21.15 10.11 2.78
CA PRO A 1014 21.32 8.66 2.70
C PRO A 1014 22.78 8.26 2.50
N LYS A 1015 23.57 9.01 1.72
CA LYS A 1015 24.99 8.71 1.46
C LYS A 1015 25.81 8.74 2.74
N GLU A 1016 25.57 9.72 3.61
CA GLU A 1016 26.28 9.86 4.89
C GLU A 1016 25.81 8.83 5.91
N LEU A 1017 24.51 8.51 5.95
CA LEU A 1017 23.95 7.40 6.74
C LEU A 1017 24.63 6.06 6.38
N ARG A 1018 24.77 5.76 5.08
CA ARG A 1018 25.46 4.55 4.61
C ARG A 1018 26.93 4.53 5.02
N ARG A 1019 27.65 5.65 4.89
CA ARG A 1019 29.07 5.76 5.29
C ARG A 1019 29.26 5.57 6.79
N TYR A 1020 28.35 6.11 7.60
CA TYR A 1020 28.30 5.88 9.06
C TYR A 1020 28.09 4.40 9.39
N TYR A 1021 27.08 3.76 8.79
CA TYR A 1021 26.80 2.33 8.97
C TYR A 1021 28.01 1.47 8.59
N LEU A 1022 28.56 1.68 7.39
CA LEU A 1022 29.68 0.90 6.87
C LEU A 1022 30.94 1.07 7.72
N ARG A 1023 31.25 2.29 8.20
CA ARG A 1023 32.39 2.51 9.08
C ARG A 1023 32.24 1.80 10.42
N ARG A 1024 31.12 1.96 11.13
CA ARG A 1024 30.95 1.32 12.45
C ARG A 1024 30.84 -0.22 12.33
N THR A 1025 30.21 -0.73 11.27
CA THR A 1025 30.02 -2.17 11.04
C THR A 1025 31.29 -2.89 10.59
N PHE A 1026 32.06 -2.32 9.64
CA PHE A 1026 33.19 -3.01 8.99
C PHE A 1026 34.57 -2.43 9.33
N ARG A 1027 34.65 -1.31 10.03
CA ARG A 1027 35.85 -0.80 10.72
C ARG A 1027 37.09 -0.65 9.83
N GLU A 1028 38.05 -1.56 9.93
CA GLU A 1028 39.29 -1.54 9.15
C GLU A 1028 39.04 -1.90 7.68
N ALA A 1029 38.00 -2.72 7.44
CA ALA A 1029 37.54 -3.11 6.11
C ALA A 1029 36.53 -2.12 5.50
N ALA A 1030 36.03 -1.14 6.26
CA ALA A 1030 35.03 -0.18 5.77
C ALA A 1030 35.42 0.55 4.48
N PRO A 1031 36.69 1.00 4.27
CA PRO A 1031 37.08 1.62 3.01
C PRO A 1031 36.99 0.69 1.79
N ALA A 1032 36.99 -0.64 1.97
CA ALA A 1032 36.76 -1.60 0.89
C ALA A 1032 35.27 -1.88 0.71
N MET A 1033 34.50 -1.93 1.80
CA MET A 1033 33.04 -2.11 1.74
C MET A 1033 32.30 -0.89 1.17
N GLU A 1034 32.79 0.33 1.42
CA GLU A 1034 32.32 1.54 0.74
C GLU A 1034 32.53 1.42 -0.77
N LYS A 1035 33.73 1.02 -1.22
CA LYS A 1035 33.99 0.79 -2.65
C LYS A 1035 33.07 -0.27 -3.25
N PHE A 1036 32.88 -1.41 -2.58
CA PHE A 1036 31.96 -2.46 -3.01
C PHE A 1036 30.55 -1.92 -3.24
N TYR A 1037 29.92 -1.38 -2.20
CA TYR A 1037 28.53 -0.94 -2.29
C TYR A 1037 28.36 0.25 -3.22
N PHE A 1038 29.25 1.24 -3.18
CA PHE A 1038 29.09 2.44 -3.99
C PHE A 1038 29.42 2.21 -5.48
N THR A 1039 30.33 1.28 -5.80
CA THR A 1039 30.52 0.83 -7.19
C THR A 1039 29.27 0.08 -7.67
N LEU A 1040 28.66 -0.77 -6.82
CA LEU A 1040 27.43 -1.48 -7.13
C LEU A 1040 26.23 -0.52 -7.30
N HIS A 1041 26.10 0.50 -6.46
CA HIS A 1041 25.05 1.53 -6.58
C HIS A 1041 25.24 2.40 -7.82
N ASN A 1042 26.47 2.85 -8.11
CA ASN A 1042 26.80 3.57 -9.35
C ASN A 1042 26.45 2.73 -10.58
N PHE A 1043 26.83 1.45 -10.59
CA PHE A 1043 26.52 0.49 -11.64
C PHE A 1043 25.01 0.29 -11.79
N ILE A 1044 24.26 0.19 -10.68
CA ILE A 1044 22.79 0.12 -10.72
C ILE A 1044 22.21 1.38 -11.37
N TYR A 1045 22.62 2.59 -10.96
CA TYR A 1045 22.09 3.82 -11.56
C TYR A 1045 22.48 4.00 -13.04
N THR A 1046 23.69 3.61 -13.44
CA THR A 1046 24.20 3.83 -14.80
C THR A 1046 23.82 2.72 -15.80
N HIS A 1047 23.69 1.48 -15.33
CA HIS A 1047 23.51 0.30 -16.19
C HIS A 1047 22.23 -0.51 -15.89
N PHE A 1048 21.63 -0.45 -14.70
CA PHE A 1048 20.40 -1.20 -14.38
C PHE A 1048 19.13 -0.35 -14.43
N ALA A 1049 19.10 0.81 -13.77
CA ALA A 1049 17.91 1.65 -13.61
C ALA A 1049 17.34 2.16 -14.95
N TYR A 1050 18.20 2.47 -15.92
CA TYR A 1050 17.79 2.83 -17.29
C TYR A 1050 17.25 1.65 -18.12
N ASN A 1051 17.45 0.41 -17.68
CA ASN A 1051 17.21 -0.81 -18.46
C ASN A 1051 16.08 -1.69 -17.88
N GLN A 1052 15.94 -1.75 -16.55
CA GLN A 1052 14.92 -2.55 -15.85
C GLN A 1052 14.27 -1.80 -14.65
N PRO A 1053 13.65 -0.61 -14.88
CA PRO A 1053 13.09 0.23 -13.81
C PRO A 1053 11.93 -0.39 -13.01
N THR A 1054 11.16 -1.31 -13.62
CA THR A 1054 9.90 -1.86 -13.06
C THR A 1054 10.09 -3.11 -12.20
N GLU A 1055 11.29 -3.68 -12.18
CA GLU A 1055 11.49 -5.00 -11.58
C GLU A 1055 11.57 -4.91 -10.05
N PHE A 1056 10.64 -5.53 -9.33
CA PHE A 1056 10.70 -5.67 -7.86
C PHE A 1056 11.34 -7.01 -7.40
N GLU A 1057 11.68 -7.91 -8.33
CA GLU A 1057 12.34 -9.20 -8.03
C GLU A 1057 13.61 -9.38 -8.90
N ASP A 1058 14.80 -9.21 -8.32
CA ASP A 1058 16.05 -9.44 -9.07
C ASP A 1058 16.37 -10.93 -9.18
N GLU A 1059 16.06 -11.51 -10.34
CA GLU A 1059 16.47 -12.87 -10.77
C GLU A 1059 18.00 -12.97 -11.06
N GLN A 1060 18.81 -12.26 -10.27
CA GLN A 1060 20.26 -12.14 -10.35
C GLN A 1060 20.72 -11.44 -11.66
N GLN A 1061 19.86 -10.59 -12.18
CA GLN A 1061 19.99 -9.75 -13.37
C GLN A 1061 21.07 -8.68 -13.18
N VAL A 1062 21.13 -8.00 -12.02
CA VAL A 1062 22.18 -6.99 -11.74
C VAL A 1062 23.57 -7.64 -11.81
N GLY A 1063 23.77 -8.78 -11.13
CA GLY A 1063 25.01 -9.55 -11.20
C GLY A 1063 25.28 -10.13 -12.59
N THR A 1064 24.24 -10.54 -13.33
CA THR A 1064 24.38 -11.09 -14.69
C THR A 1064 24.94 -10.02 -15.63
N LEU A 1065 24.42 -8.79 -15.52
CA LEU A 1065 24.89 -7.63 -16.27
C LEU A 1065 26.31 -7.23 -15.85
N ALA A 1066 26.65 -7.33 -14.56
CA ALA A 1066 27.99 -7.03 -14.05
C ALA A 1066 29.08 -7.97 -14.60
N PHE A 1067 28.74 -9.22 -14.97
CA PHE A 1067 29.66 -10.17 -15.63
C PHE A 1067 29.81 -9.99 -17.15
N VAL A 1068 29.01 -9.12 -17.78
CA VAL A 1068 29.13 -8.77 -19.21
C VAL A 1068 29.53 -7.30 -19.43
N THR A 1069 29.60 -6.50 -18.37
CA THR A 1069 30.02 -5.09 -18.42
C THR A 1069 31.51 -4.97 -18.03
N PRO A 1070 32.39 -4.42 -18.88
CA PRO A 1070 33.77 -4.14 -18.51
C PRO A 1070 33.87 -3.13 -17.35
N SER A 1071 34.84 -3.29 -16.46
CA SER A 1071 35.14 -2.30 -15.42
C SER A 1071 35.83 -1.07 -16.03
N GLU A 1072 35.42 0.13 -15.63
CA GLU A 1072 36.06 1.39 -16.06
C GLU A 1072 37.55 1.44 -15.66
N LYS A 1073 37.94 0.78 -14.57
CA LYS A 1073 39.36 0.66 -14.15
C LYS A 1073 40.24 -0.08 -15.14
N ALA A 1074 39.66 -0.88 -16.04
CA ALA A 1074 40.43 -1.49 -17.12
C ALA A 1074 41.13 -0.42 -17.96
N GLY A 1075 40.52 0.77 -18.14
CA GLY A 1075 41.08 1.86 -18.94
C GLY A 1075 41.47 1.45 -20.35
N GLY A 1076 40.73 0.49 -20.94
CA GLY A 1076 41.04 -0.16 -22.23
C GLY A 1076 42.20 -1.17 -22.22
N ARG A 1077 42.91 -1.34 -21.10
CA ARG A 1077 44.14 -2.18 -21.00
C ARG A 1077 43.87 -3.67 -20.79
N ASN A 1078 42.73 -4.01 -20.18
CA ASN A 1078 42.27 -5.40 -20.02
C ASN A 1078 40.74 -5.46 -20.22
N PRO A 1079 40.24 -5.75 -21.43
CA PRO A 1079 38.80 -5.78 -21.71
C PRO A 1079 38.06 -6.95 -21.02
N ASP A 1080 38.79 -7.95 -20.51
CA ASP A 1080 38.21 -9.10 -19.81
C ASP A 1080 37.92 -8.83 -18.32
N LEU A 1081 38.40 -7.71 -17.76
CA LEU A 1081 38.09 -7.32 -16.38
C LEU A 1081 36.67 -6.74 -16.30
N THR A 1082 35.75 -7.45 -15.63
CA THR A 1082 34.34 -7.04 -15.52
C THR A 1082 34.04 -6.27 -14.23
N VAL A 1083 32.89 -5.59 -14.18
CA VAL A 1083 32.38 -4.95 -12.94
C VAL A 1083 32.20 -5.99 -11.84
N ALA A 1084 31.78 -7.22 -12.16
CA ALA A 1084 31.67 -8.29 -11.17
C ALA A 1084 33.02 -8.68 -10.56
N ASP A 1085 34.11 -8.71 -11.34
CA ASP A 1085 35.46 -9.03 -10.84
C ASP A 1085 36.00 -7.93 -9.93
N GLU A 1086 35.69 -6.66 -10.23
CA GLU A 1086 36.00 -5.52 -9.36
C GLU A 1086 35.26 -5.61 -8.01
N LEU A 1087 33.97 -5.94 -8.02
CA LEU A 1087 33.18 -6.14 -6.80
C LEU A 1087 33.70 -7.32 -5.95
N ILE A 1088 34.09 -8.42 -6.59
CA ILE A 1088 34.75 -9.56 -5.91
C ILE A 1088 36.10 -9.13 -5.32
N GLY A 1089 36.89 -8.35 -6.06
CA GLY A 1089 38.17 -7.81 -5.58
C GLY A 1089 38.04 -6.94 -4.33
N TYR A 1090 37.00 -6.12 -4.22
CA TYR A 1090 36.72 -5.33 -3.02
C TYR A 1090 36.31 -6.19 -1.81
N MET A 1091 35.55 -7.26 -2.04
CA MET A 1091 35.18 -8.22 -0.98
C MET A 1091 36.43 -8.93 -0.41
N GLU A 1092 37.39 -9.28 -1.25
CA GLU A 1092 38.67 -9.83 -0.77
C GLU A 1092 39.58 -8.76 -0.14
N GLU A 1093 39.59 -7.52 -0.65
CA GLU A 1093 40.26 -6.38 0.03
C GLU A 1093 39.70 -6.18 1.45
N ALA A 1094 38.38 -6.31 1.63
CA ALA A 1094 37.72 -6.24 2.92
C ALA A 1094 38.17 -7.39 3.86
N ARG A 1095 38.17 -8.63 3.38
CA ARG A 1095 38.54 -9.83 4.17
C ARG A 1095 40.02 -9.81 4.57
N GLN A 1096 40.90 -9.26 3.73
CA GLN A 1096 42.31 -9.05 4.09
C GLN A 1096 42.51 -7.95 5.15
N LYS A 1097 41.60 -6.98 5.24
CA LYS A 1097 41.71 -5.81 6.13
C LYS A 1097 41.03 -5.95 7.48
N VAL A 1098 39.93 -6.69 7.59
CA VAL A 1098 39.14 -6.79 8.83
C VAL A 1098 39.97 -7.32 10.00
N ARG A 1099 39.88 -6.67 11.17
CA ARG A 1099 40.55 -7.09 12.42
C ARG A 1099 39.56 -7.28 13.56
N ASN A 1100 38.47 -6.50 13.61
CA ASN A 1100 37.44 -6.67 14.62
C ASN A 1100 36.69 -8.02 14.46
N PRO A 1101 36.60 -8.87 15.50
CA PRO A 1101 35.98 -10.20 15.39
C PRO A 1101 34.48 -10.21 15.05
N MET A 1102 33.73 -9.14 15.37
CA MET A 1102 32.32 -9.05 15.00
C MET A 1102 32.16 -8.53 13.56
N SER A 1103 32.97 -7.56 13.14
CA SER A 1103 33.06 -7.13 11.74
C SER A 1103 33.42 -8.30 10.81
N ALA A 1104 34.28 -9.23 11.27
CA ALA A 1104 34.60 -10.45 10.51
C ALA A 1104 33.38 -11.35 10.33
N GLN A 1105 32.61 -11.64 11.40
CA GLN A 1105 31.37 -12.43 11.31
C GLN A 1105 30.32 -11.78 10.39
N MET A 1106 30.18 -10.46 10.45
CA MET A 1106 29.29 -9.70 9.55
C MET A 1106 29.74 -9.81 8.09
N LEU A 1107 31.06 -9.69 7.84
CA LEU A 1107 31.64 -9.77 6.51
C LEU A 1107 31.57 -11.17 5.91
N ASP A 1108 31.85 -12.23 6.69
CA ASP A 1108 31.74 -13.61 6.22
C ASP A 1108 30.28 -13.96 5.85
N ARG A 1109 29.29 -13.43 6.59
CA ARG A 1109 27.88 -13.62 6.22
C ARG A 1109 27.50 -12.85 4.96
N LEU A 1110 27.95 -11.60 4.81
CA LEU A 1110 27.72 -10.80 3.60
C LEU A 1110 28.40 -11.47 2.39
N TYR A 1111 29.62 -11.98 2.56
CA TYR A 1111 30.34 -12.77 1.56
C TYR A 1111 29.56 -14.02 1.14
N ALA A 1112 29.01 -14.80 2.08
CA ALA A 1112 28.22 -15.98 1.76
C ALA A 1112 26.93 -15.66 0.97
N ASP A 1113 26.23 -14.58 1.32
CA ASP A 1113 25.04 -14.13 0.59
C ASP A 1113 25.41 -13.58 -0.80
N TRP A 1114 26.51 -12.81 -0.92
CA TRP A 1114 27.05 -12.34 -2.19
C TRP A 1114 27.51 -13.49 -3.10
N THR A 1115 28.24 -14.48 -2.58
CA THR A 1115 28.66 -15.67 -3.34
C THR A 1115 27.44 -16.42 -3.88
N THR A 1116 26.42 -16.67 -3.04
CA THR A 1116 25.18 -17.36 -3.43
C THR A 1116 24.41 -16.61 -4.53
N TYR A 1117 24.46 -15.28 -4.52
CA TYR A 1117 23.89 -14.42 -5.55
C TYR A 1117 24.72 -14.44 -6.85
N ILE A 1118 26.02 -14.20 -6.74
CA ILE A 1118 26.92 -13.97 -7.88
C ILE A 1118 27.27 -15.27 -8.64
N GLU A 1119 27.23 -16.44 -8.00
CA GLU A 1119 27.39 -17.73 -8.68
C GLU A 1119 26.21 -18.03 -9.64
N LYS A 1120 24.98 -17.74 -9.22
CA LYS A 1120 23.79 -17.85 -10.09
C LYS A 1120 23.88 -16.86 -11.25
N ALA A 1121 24.25 -15.62 -10.95
CA ALA A 1121 24.49 -14.57 -11.93
C ALA A 1121 25.54 -14.97 -12.97
N ARG A 1122 26.66 -15.60 -12.55
CA ARG A 1122 27.70 -16.11 -13.46
C ARG A 1122 27.13 -17.12 -14.45
N LYS A 1123 26.35 -18.09 -13.97
CA LYS A 1123 25.70 -19.11 -14.80
C LYS A 1123 24.73 -18.50 -15.82
N ASN A 1124 23.96 -17.49 -15.42
CA ASN A 1124 23.09 -16.74 -16.33
C ASN A 1124 23.93 -15.94 -17.36
N SER A 1125 25.06 -15.35 -16.94
CA SER A 1125 25.97 -14.62 -17.83
C SER A 1125 26.63 -15.51 -18.89
N GLU A 1126 26.87 -16.80 -18.61
CA GLU A 1126 27.37 -17.75 -19.61
C GLU A 1126 26.33 -18.04 -20.69
N ILE A 1127 25.05 -18.18 -20.32
CA ILE A 1127 23.94 -18.33 -21.26
C ILE A 1127 23.86 -17.08 -22.14
N LEU A 1128 23.90 -15.89 -21.52
CA LEU A 1128 23.89 -14.60 -22.21
C LEU A 1128 25.08 -14.44 -23.18
N LYS A 1129 26.31 -14.73 -22.75
CA LYS A 1129 27.51 -14.68 -23.61
C LYS A 1129 27.40 -15.63 -24.81
N ARG A 1130 26.77 -16.80 -24.64
CA ARG A 1130 26.46 -17.72 -25.75
C ARG A 1130 25.37 -17.20 -26.68
N GLU A 1131 24.31 -16.56 -26.17
CA GLU A 1131 23.27 -15.96 -27.02
C GLU A 1131 23.80 -14.74 -27.80
N ILE A 1132 24.56 -13.85 -27.16
CA ILE A 1132 25.23 -12.73 -27.84
C ILE A 1132 26.23 -13.26 -28.87
N GLY A 1133 27.02 -14.28 -28.54
CA GLY A 1133 27.99 -14.91 -29.46
C GLY A 1133 27.33 -15.54 -30.69
N ARG A 1134 26.11 -16.09 -30.56
CA ARG A 1134 25.28 -16.61 -31.66
C ARG A 1134 24.56 -15.52 -32.47
N ARG A 1135 24.55 -14.27 -32.00
CA ARG A 1135 23.85 -13.13 -32.60
C ARG A 1135 24.79 -12.06 -33.15
N LYS A 1136 26.11 -12.31 -33.14
CA LYS A 1136 27.04 -11.58 -34.00
C LYS A 1136 26.92 -12.13 -35.43
N PRO A 1137 26.91 -11.27 -36.47
CA PRO A 1137 26.98 -11.69 -37.87
C PRO A 1137 28.37 -12.25 -38.22
#